data_AF-A0A1A8G9H1-F1
#
_entry.id   AF-A0A1A8G9H1-F1
#
_cell.length_a   1.000
_cell.length_b   1.000
_cell.length_c   1.000
_cell.angle_alpha   90.00
_cell.angle_beta   90.00
_cell.angle_gamma   90.00
#
_symmetry.space_group_name_H-M   'P 1'
#
loop_
_entity.id
_entity.type
_entity.pdbx_description
1 polymer ?
#
loop_
_entity_poly.entity_id
_entity_poly.type
_entity_poly.pdbx_seq_one_letter_code
_entity_poly.pdbx_strand_id
1 'polypeptide(L)'
;PSGPPRLVEAETVNSSAVRVKWRAPAPELQHGQVRGYQVHYVRMNYGEPQGPPLIKDILVDDTQWEHSQSADYEVVLGDLTADTAYSVSVGAYTAKGDGARSKPVTACTALPLPEKPKLLVSATDSGTIVLQWYPPPNPPTPLLGYRLTFGRAEVLPFTVVEFPTKETRYTAQDIHKGANYVFRLSARNKMGYGEEILQEVTTPEDAPTGYPENIALQQSSDTSLQLAWKSVPLIEQNGKVVKYSVLYKDINSRGNASEVVVPAPGSSVLLEGLSADTVYDVRVCAFTAVGPGPYSPGVQSGSNEKREVRHFQFTAWPDHGVPEHPTPFLAFLRRVKSCNPPDAGPMIVHCSAGVGRTGCFVVIDGMTERIKHEKTIDIYGHVTLMRSQRNYMVQTEEQYIFIHDALLEAVTCGNTEVPARNLYSYIQRLTQIEPGENVTGMELEFKRLASAKAHTSRFVSANLPCNKFKNRLVNIMPYETTRVCLQPIRGLEGSDYINASFIDGYRQQKAYIATQGPLAETTEDFWRMLWENNSTIVVMLTKLREMGREKCHQYWPAERSARYQYFVVDPMAEYNMPQYILREFKVTDARDGQSRTVRQFQFTDWPEQGVPKSGEGFIDFIGQVHKTKEQFGQDGPISVHCSAGVGRTGVFITLSIVLERMRYEGVVDIFQTVKMLRTQRPAMVQTEDEYQFCYHAAL
;
A
#
# COMPACT_ATOMS: atom_id res chain seq x y z
N PRO A 1 -52.61 27.35 4.99
CA PRO A 1 -52.79 25.88 5.06
C PRO A 1 -53.59 25.46 6.29
N SER A 2 -54.61 24.61 6.14
CA SER A 2 -55.35 24.06 7.29
C SER A 2 -54.61 22.88 7.93
N GLY A 3 -53.79 22.15 7.15
CA GLY A 3 -53.01 21.00 7.63
C GLY A 3 -51.54 21.31 7.87
N PRO A 4 -50.87 20.57 8.77
CA PRO A 4 -49.46 20.76 9.08
C PRO A 4 -48.53 20.08 8.05
N PRO A 5 -47.25 20.49 7.98
CA PRO A 5 -46.19 19.72 7.32
C PRO A 5 -46.13 18.27 7.82
N ARG A 6 -45.79 17.35 6.92
CA ARG A 6 -45.80 15.89 7.17
C ARG A 6 -44.38 15.36 7.35
N LEU A 7 -44.24 14.18 7.97
CA LEU A 7 -42.95 13.49 8.17
C LEU A 7 -41.85 14.42 8.72
N VAL A 8 -42.20 15.21 9.74
CA VAL A 8 -41.22 16.07 10.39
C VAL A 8 -40.29 15.19 11.23
N GLU A 9 -39.01 15.22 10.90
CA GLU A 9 -37.95 14.47 11.58
C GLU A 9 -36.82 15.42 11.96
N ALA A 10 -36.18 15.17 13.11
CA ALA A 10 -35.02 15.93 13.57
C ALA A 10 -33.87 14.98 13.88
N GLU A 11 -32.74 15.17 13.22
CA GLU A 11 -31.54 14.34 13.30
C GLU A 11 -30.38 15.17 13.87
N THR A 12 -29.64 14.62 14.83
CA THR A 12 -28.42 15.25 15.36
C THR A 12 -27.34 15.32 14.28
N VAL A 13 -26.76 16.50 14.04
CA VAL A 13 -25.66 16.67 13.08
C VAL A 13 -24.32 16.67 13.80
N ASN A 14 -24.17 17.53 14.82
CA ASN A 14 -22.97 17.63 15.65
C ASN A 14 -23.33 18.27 17.01
N SER A 15 -22.34 18.78 17.74
CA SER A 15 -22.56 19.36 19.07
C SER A 15 -23.22 20.73 19.08
N SER A 16 -23.39 21.39 17.93
CA SER A 16 -24.04 22.70 17.84
C SER A 16 -25.14 22.76 16.77
N ALA A 17 -25.49 21.63 16.16
CA ALA A 17 -26.44 21.62 15.07
C ALA A 17 -27.34 20.37 15.03
N VAL A 18 -28.58 20.61 14.59
CA VAL A 18 -29.61 19.60 14.34
C VAL A 18 -30.18 19.84 12.94
N ARG A 19 -30.34 18.78 12.16
CA ARG A 19 -30.99 18.82 10.85
C ARG A 19 -32.46 18.47 11.02
N VAL A 20 -33.34 19.24 10.39
CA VAL A 20 -34.79 19.05 10.43
C VAL A 20 -35.26 18.80 9.01
N LYS A 21 -35.98 17.71 8.79
CA LYS A 21 -36.53 17.31 7.48
C LYS A 21 -38.05 17.25 7.56
N TRP A 22 -38.75 17.61 6.49
CA TRP A 22 -40.22 17.51 6.40
C TRP A 22 -40.71 17.47 4.96
N ARG A 23 -41.97 17.08 4.79
CA ARG A 23 -42.74 17.17 3.54
C ARG A 23 -43.80 18.25 3.62
N ALA A 24 -44.19 18.76 2.45
CA ALA A 24 -45.32 19.67 2.33
C ALA A 24 -46.61 19.08 2.95
N PRO A 25 -47.53 19.95 3.45
CA PRO A 25 -48.84 19.53 3.92
C PRO A 25 -49.60 18.72 2.85
N ALA A 26 -50.54 17.87 3.27
CA ALA A 26 -51.37 17.11 2.32
C ALA A 26 -52.08 18.06 1.33
N PRO A 27 -52.11 17.77 0.01
CA PRO A 27 -52.68 18.68 -0.99
C PRO A 27 -54.09 19.15 -0.67
N GLU A 28 -54.95 18.26 -0.16
CA GLU A 28 -56.32 18.60 0.27
C GLU A 28 -56.39 19.60 1.44
N LEU A 29 -55.30 19.81 2.19
CA LEU A 29 -55.22 20.67 3.37
C LEU A 29 -54.30 21.90 3.19
N GLN A 30 -53.72 22.09 2.00
CA GLN A 30 -52.86 23.24 1.71
C GLN A 30 -53.66 24.54 1.55
N HIS A 31 -54.83 24.45 0.92
CA HIS A 31 -55.76 25.56 0.63
C HIS A 31 -55.07 26.87 0.20
N GLY A 32 -54.23 26.79 -0.82
CA GLY A 32 -53.45 27.91 -1.36
C GLY A 32 -51.99 27.56 -1.56
N GLN A 33 -51.24 28.46 -2.21
CA GLN A 33 -49.83 28.27 -2.53
C GLN A 33 -48.95 28.45 -1.28
N VAL A 34 -48.22 27.40 -0.87
CA VAL A 34 -47.25 27.48 0.23
C VAL A 34 -46.08 28.36 -0.21
N ARG A 35 -45.83 29.44 0.53
CA ARG A 35 -44.78 30.43 0.24
C ARG A 35 -43.49 30.17 1.02
N GLY A 36 -43.57 29.41 2.10
CA GLY A 36 -42.44 29.09 2.95
C GLY A 36 -42.83 28.26 4.17
N TYR A 37 -41.83 27.95 4.97
CA TYR A 37 -41.94 27.19 6.20
C TYR A 37 -41.28 27.93 7.37
N GLN A 38 -41.88 27.81 8.55
CA GLN A 38 -41.36 28.31 9.81
C GLN A 38 -40.96 27.14 10.69
N VAL A 39 -39.67 27.04 10.99
CA VAL A 39 -39.14 26.04 11.92
C VAL A 39 -39.00 26.68 13.29
N HIS A 40 -39.88 26.28 14.21
CA HIS A 40 -39.84 26.70 15.61
C HIS A 40 -39.05 25.70 16.42
N TYR A 41 -38.09 26.18 17.21
CA TYR A 41 -37.29 25.33 18.08
C TYR A 41 -37.07 25.96 19.44
N VAL A 42 -37.11 25.15 20.48
CA VAL A 42 -36.93 25.60 21.86
C VAL A 42 -36.08 24.59 22.63
N ARG A 43 -35.23 25.10 23.52
CA ARG A 43 -34.42 24.28 24.42
C ARG A 43 -35.34 23.53 25.39
N MET A 44 -35.07 22.27 25.63
CA MET A 44 -35.80 21.43 26.59
C MET A 44 -34.91 21.12 27.78
N ASN A 45 -35.47 21.17 28.99
CA ASN A 45 -34.84 20.71 30.21
C ASN A 45 -35.82 19.83 31.00
N TYR A 46 -35.45 18.57 31.28
CA TYR A 46 -36.33 17.57 31.92
C TYR A 46 -37.73 17.45 31.28
N GLY A 47 -37.84 17.65 29.97
CA GLY A 47 -39.11 17.57 29.23
C GLY A 47 -39.94 18.85 29.19
N GLU A 48 -39.47 19.95 29.80
CA GLU A 48 -40.13 21.26 29.74
C GLU A 48 -39.36 22.27 28.87
N PRO A 49 -40.05 23.12 28.09
CA PRO A 49 -39.40 24.15 27.28
C PRO A 49 -38.83 25.27 28.14
N GLN A 50 -37.54 25.59 27.96
CA GLN A 50 -36.86 26.71 28.60
C GLN A 50 -36.74 27.90 27.65
N GLY A 51 -37.40 29.00 27.99
CA GLY A 51 -37.31 30.27 27.28
C GLY A 51 -38.24 30.39 26.07
N PRO A 52 -38.21 31.55 25.38
CA PRO A 52 -39.04 31.78 24.21
C PRO A 52 -38.58 30.89 23.02
N PRO A 53 -39.50 30.41 22.17
CA PRO A 53 -39.14 29.62 21.00
C PRO A 53 -38.43 30.50 19.96
N LEU A 54 -37.33 29.98 19.42
CA LEU A 54 -36.62 30.57 18.29
C LEU A 54 -37.32 30.15 16.99
N ILE A 55 -37.27 31.01 15.97
CA ILE A 55 -37.95 30.82 14.69
C ILE A 55 -36.94 30.99 13.57
N LYS A 56 -36.90 30.01 12.64
CA LYS A 56 -36.13 30.10 11.40
C LYS A 56 -37.09 30.00 10.21
N ASP A 57 -37.16 31.08 9.44
CA ASP A 57 -37.98 31.15 8.22
C ASP A 57 -37.23 30.57 7.01
N ILE A 58 -37.94 29.77 6.21
CA ILE A 58 -37.44 29.12 5.00
C ILE A 58 -38.36 29.48 3.84
N LEU A 59 -37.84 30.25 2.88
CA LEU A 59 -38.56 30.64 1.67
C LEU A 59 -38.43 29.55 0.61
N VAL A 60 -39.54 29.23 -0.08
CA VAL A 60 -39.53 28.32 -1.23
C VAL A 60 -39.35 29.15 -2.49
N ASP A 61 -38.25 28.91 -3.23
CA ASP A 61 -37.89 29.69 -4.43
C ASP A 61 -38.81 29.37 -5.62
N ASP A 62 -39.09 30.37 -6.46
CA ASP A 62 -40.08 30.30 -7.55
C ASP A 62 -39.66 29.37 -8.71
N THR A 63 -38.39 28.92 -8.74
CA THR A 63 -37.84 28.03 -9.79
C THR A 63 -37.97 26.52 -9.49
N GLN A 64 -38.35 26.13 -8.26
CA GLN A 64 -38.54 24.71 -7.89
C GLN A 64 -39.97 24.19 -8.16
N TRP A 65 -40.80 24.98 -8.84
CA TRP A 65 -42.24 24.72 -8.94
C TRP A 65 -42.65 23.62 -9.92
N GLU A 66 -41.81 23.26 -10.90
CA GLU A 66 -42.30 22.37 -11.97
C GLU A 66 -42.19 20.88 -11.67
N HIS A 67 -41.30 20.38 -10.81
CA HIS A 67 -41.17 18.93 -10.60
C HIS A 67 -41.03 18.54 -9.12
N SER A 68 -42.17 18.25 -8.48
CA SER A 68 -42.45 17.01 -7.72
C SER A 68 -43.40 17.24 -6.55
N GLN A 69 -44.50 16.49 -6.50
CA GLN A 69 -45.38 16.36 -5.34
C GLN A 69 -44.73 15.57 -4.17
N SER A 70 -43.39 15.44 -4.18
CA SER A 70 -42.55 14.65 -3.27
C SER A 70 -41.28 15.41 -2.84
N ALA A 71 -41.30 16.74 -2.82
CA ALA A 71 -40.17 17.51 -2.31
C ALA A 71 -40.02 17.29 -0.79
N ASP A 72 -38.94 16.59 -0.43
CA ASP A 72 -38.42 16.55 0.94
C ASP A 72 -37.66 17.86 1.17
N TYR A 73 -38.12 18.66 2.13
CA TYR A 73 -37.48 19.90 2.55
C TYR A 73 -36.59 19.64 3.75
N GLU A 74 -35.45 20.32 3.83
CA GLU A 74 -34.57 20.23 4.98
C GLU A 74 -33.94 21.57 5.37
N VAL A 75 -33.64 21.73 6.66
CA VAL A 75 -32.83 22.82 7.18
C VAL A 75 -31.91 22.33 8.29
N VAL A 76 -30.72 22.92 8.39
CA VAL A 76 -29.86 22.77 9.55
C VAL A 76 -30.06 23.96 10.50
N LEU A 77 -30.45 23.65 11.73
CA LEU A 77 -30.46 24.58 12.86
C LEU A 77 -29.05 24.58 13.47
N GLY A 78 -28.35 25.71 13.40
CA GLY A 78 -27.01 25.91 13.98
C GLY A 78 -27.04 26.71 15.28
N ASP A 79 -25.87 26.97 15.85
CA ASP A 79 -25.67 27.75 17.09
C ASP A 79 -26.44 27.20 18.31
N LEU A 80 -26.66 25.88 18.34
CA LEU A 80 -27.30 25.19 19.44
C LEU A 80 -26.26 24.86 20.54
N THR A 81 -26.74 24.76 21.78
CA THR A 81 -25.93 24.35 22.93
C THR A 81 -25.67 22.84 22.86
N ALA A 82 -24.44 22.41 23.19
CA ALA A 82 -24.07 20.99 23.18
C ALA A 82 -24.77 20.18 24.28
N ASP A 83 -24.90 18.87 24.06
CA ASP A 83 -25.57 17.92 24.97
C ASP A 83 -26.93 18.41 25.48
N THR A 84 -27.70 19.06 24.59
CA THR A 84 -28.94 19.72 24.95
C THR A 84 -30.07 19.24 24.05
N ALA A 85 -31.19 18.87 24.67
CA ALA A 85 -32.41 18.50 23.97
C ALA A 85 -33.11 19.74 23.41
N TYR A 86 -33.53 19.69 22.16
CA TYR A 86 -34.33 20.72 21.50
C TYR A 86 -35.63 20.13 20.99
N SER A 87 -36.74 20.80 21.26
CA SER A 87 -38.05 20.48 20.70
C SER A 87 -38.27 21.35 19.47
N VAL A 88 -38.56 20.72 18.33
CA VAL A 88 -38.69 21.36 17.02
C VAL A 88 -40.08 21.09 16.45
N SER A 89 -40.73 22.10 15.88
CA SER A 89 -41.99 21.98 15.15
C SER A 89 -41.97 22.84 13.90
N VAL A 90 -42.63 22.39 12.83
CA VAL A 90 -42.63 23.09 11.54
C VAL A 90 -44.04 23.53 11.18
N GLY A 91 -44.20 24.78 10.79
CA GLY A 91 -45.43 25.34 10.22
C GLY A 91 -45.21 25.74 8.75
N ALA A 92 -46.24 25.64 7.92
CA ALA A 92 -46.23 26.16 6.55
C ALA A 92 -47.08 27.43 6.48
N TYR A 93 -46.66 28.44 5.72
CA TYR A 93 -47.44 29.66 5.54
C TYR A 93 -47.73 29.94 4.05
N THR A 94 -48.83 30.65 3.83
CA THR A 94 -49.32 31.05 2.50
C THR A 94 -49.51 32.57 2.46
N ALA A 95 -49.84 33.13 1.30
CA ALA A 95 -50.18 34.56 1.19
C ALA A 95 -51.35 35.02 2.08
N LYS A 96 -52.16 34.10 2.61
CA LYS A 96 -53.27 34.39 3.53
C LYS A 96 -52.88 34.29 5.02
N GLY A 97 -51.70 33.77 5.33
CA GLY A 97 -51.20 33.60 6.70
C GLY A 97 -50.68 32.19 7.01
N ASP A 98 -50.37 32.01 8.30
CA ASP A 98 -49.73 30.81 8.85
C ASP A 98 -50.71 29.64 8.99
N GLY A 99 -50.23 28.43 8.71
CA GLY A 99 -50.98 27.19 8.85
C GLY A 99 -50.72 26.45 10.16
N ALA A 100 -51.41 25.32 10.33
CA ALA A 100 -51.21 24.45 11.49
C ALA A 100 -49.76 23.96 11.60
N ARG A 101 -49.24 23.87 12.84
CA ARG A 101 -47.90 23.36 13.12
C ARG A 101 -47.90 21.84 13.25
N SER A 102 -46.78 21.20 12.89
CA SER A 102 -46.56 19.79 13.15
C SER A 102 -46.55 19.49 14.66
N LYS A 103 -46.69 18.21 15.01
CA LYS A 103 -46.34 17.76 16.37
C LYS A 103 -44.86 18.03 16.62
N PRO A 104 -44.47 18.43 17.84
CA PRO A 104 -43.07 18.65 18.17
C PRO A 104 -42.28 17.35 18.13
N VAL A 105 -41.08 17.40 17.57
CA VAL A 105 -40.07 16.32 17.60
C VAL A 105 -38.88 16.77 18.42
N THR A 106 -38.28 15.86 19.18
CA THR A 106 -37.13 16.17 20.04
C THR A 106 -35.87 15.56 19.48
N ALA A 107 -34.79 16.35 19.43
CA ALA A 107 -33.45 15.88 19.10
C ALA A 107 -32.43 16.46 20.08
N CYS A 108 -31.41 15.69 20.43
CA CYS A 108 -30.33 16.14 21.31
C CYS A 108 -29.08 16.43 20.48
N THR A 109 -28.47 17.61 20.66
CA THR A 109 -27.15 17.90 20.07
C THR A 109 -26.11 16.91 20.62
N ALA A 110 -25.10 16.58 19.81
CA ALA A 110 -24.06 15.65 20.23
C ALA A 110 -23.18 16.26 21.34
N LEU A 111 -22.37 15.43 21.99
CA LEU A 111 -21.31 15.93 22.87
C LEU A 111 -20.21 16.59 22.02
N PRO A 112 -19.59 17.68 22.50
CA PRO A 112 -18.53 18.35 21.75
C PRO A 112 -17.27 17.49 21.69
N LEU A 113 -16.50 17.68 20.61
CA LEU A 113 -15.16 17.12 20.52
C LEU A 113 -14.26 17.79 21.58
N PRO A 114 -13.14 17.15 21.98
CA PRO A 114 -12.23 17.74 22.94
C PRO A 114 -11.67 19.08 22.47
N GLU A 115 -11.45 20.01 23.39
CA GLU A 115 -10.68 21.21 23.11
C GLU A 115 -9.19 20.87 22.89
N LYS A 116 -8.43 21.85 22.38
CA LYS A 116 -7.00 21.69 22.16
C LYS A 116 -6.24 21.46 23.48
N PRO A 117 -5.36 20.45 23.56
CA PRO A 117 -4.51 20.25 24.72
C PRO A 117 -3.44 21.35 24.83
N LYS A 118 -2.82 21.50 26.00
CA LYS A 118 -1.66 22.37 26.16
C LYS A 118 -0.40 21.60 25.80
N LEU A 119 0.37 22.06 24.81
CA LEU A 119 1.60 21.42 24.36
C LEU A 119 2.83 22.30 24.62
N LEU A 120 3.82 21.73 25.32
CA LEU A 120 5.16 22.26 25.51
C LEU A 120 6.13 21.45 24.67
N VAL A 121 7.01 22.14 23.95
CA VAL A 121 8.03 21.53 23.09
C VAL A 121 9.38 22.13 23.44
N SER A 122 10.40 21.29 23.62
CA SER A 122 11.75 21.72 23.97
C SER A 122 12.78 20.90 23.19
N ALA A 123 13.56 21.57 22.34
CA ALA A 123 14.69 20.96 21.66
C ALA A 123 15.86 20.73 22.63
N THR A 124 16.62 19.67 22.41
CA THR A 124 17.85 19.37 23.13
C THR A 124 19.05 19.43 22.19
N ASP A 125 20.24 19.66 22.75
CA ASP A 125 21.50 19.69 21.99
C ASP A 125 21.92 18.30 21.46
N SER A 126 21.24 17.24 21.92
CA SER A 126 21.51 15.84 21.56
C SER A 126 20.74 15.35 20.33
N GLY A 127 20.15 16.26 19.53
CA GLY A 127 19.36 15.88 18.35
C GLY A 127 18.01 15.25 18.69
N THR A 128 17.40 15.65 19.81
CA THR A 128 16.06 15.20 20.19
C THR A 128 15.14 16.38 20.51
N ILE A 129 13.84 16.21 20.39
CA ILE A 129 12.83 17.18 20.84
C ILE A 129 11.92 16.50 21.85
N VAL A 130 11.88 17.05 23.06
CA VAL A 130 11.01 16.58 24.14
C VAL A 130 9.68 17.33 24.07
N LEU A 131 8.61 16.57 23.97
CA LEU A 131 7.23 17.04 23.99
C LEU A 131 6.59 16.66 25.33
N GLN A 132 5.93 17.62 25.96
CA GLN A 132 5.13 17.41 27.15
C GLN A 132 3.78 18.11 26.99
N TRP A 133 2.70 17.41 27.26
CA TRP A 133 1.36 17.97 27.11
C TRP A 133 0.47 17.74 28.32
N TYR A 134 -0.57 18.56 28.42
CA TYR A 134 -1.57 18.49 29.47
C TYR A 134 -2.96 18.44 28.84
N PRO A 135 -3.90 17.69 29.45
CA PRO A 135 -5.28 17.65 28.98
C PRO A 135 -5.90 19.06 28.95
N PRO A 136 -6.91 19.29 28.10
CA PRO A 136 -7.72 20.50 28.15
C PRO A 136 -8.38 20.67 29.54
N PRO A 137 -8.57 21.91 30.02
CA PRO A 137 -9.23 22.16 31.29
C PRO A 137 -10.70 21.74 31.23
N ASN A 138 -11.17 20.96 32.22
CA ASN A 138 -12.56 20.50 32.37
C ASN A 138 -13.16 19.89 31.10
N PRO A 139 -12.62 18.76 30.59
CA PRO A 139 -13.13 18.16 29.36
C PRO A 139 -14.59 17.71 29.58
N PRO A 140 -15.52 18.05 28.66
CA PRO A 140 -16.96 17.76 28.79
C PRO A 140 -17.26 16.25 28.79
N THR A 141 -16.30 15.45 28.36
CA THR A 141 -16.35 13.98 28.35
C THR A 141 -14.98 13.41 28.70
N PRO A 142 -14.90 12.21 29.30
CA PRO A 142 -13.62 11.53 29.51
C PRO A 142 -12.82 11.40 28.21
N LEU A 143 -11.54 11.77 28.27
CA LEU A 143 -10.61 11.56 27.17
C LEU A 143 -10.28 10.08 27.04
N LEU A 144 -9.98 9.65 25.82
CA LEU A 144 -9.54 8.30 25.47
C LEU A 144 -8.06 8.26 25.08
N GLY A 145 -7.49 9.40 24.67
CA GLY A 145 -6.08 9.48 24.29
C GLY A 145 -5.73 10.78 23.57
N TYR A 146 -4.55 10.81 22.96
CA TYR A 146 -4.03 11.93 22.19
C TYR A 146 -3.44 11.44 20.86
N ARG A 147 -3.41 12.30 19.85
CA ARG A 147 -2.73 12.05 18.56
C ARG A 147 -1.73 13.16 18.30
N LEU A 148 -0.46 12.80 18.20
CA LEU A 148 0.63 13.67 17.81
C LEU A 148 1.00 13.43 16.35
N THR A 149 0.93 14.47 15.52
CA THR A 149 1.39 14.47 14.14
C THR A 149 2.58 15.41 14.03
N PHE A 150 3.76 14.94 13.60
CA PHE A 150 4.95 15.77 13.55
C PHE A 150 5.93 15.42 12.43
N GLY A 151 6.73 16.41 12.01
CA GLY A 151 7.74 16.25 10.96
C GLY A 151 8.44 17.56 10.62
N ARG A 152 9.42 17.51 9.72
CA ARG A 152 10.04 18.72 9.15
C ARG A 152 9.02 19.44 8.28
N ALA A 153 8.88 20.76 8.43
CA ALA A 153 7.89 21.57 7.73
C ALA A 153 7.92 21.37 6.19
N GLU A 154 9.12 21.25 5.63
CA GLU A 154 9.35 21.05 4.19
C GLU A 154 9.29 19.59 3.71
N VAL A 155 9.03 18.60 4.58
CA VAL A 155 9.01 17.17 4.22
C VAL A 155 7.68 16.52 4.60
N LEU A 156 6.97 16.01 3.58
CA LEU A 156 5.72 15.25 3.76
C LEU A 156 5.91 13.78 3.36
N PRO A 157 5.16 12.85 3.97
CA PRO A 157 4.14 13.04 5.02
C PRO A 157 4.73 13.19 6.43
N PHE A 158 3.95 13.76 7.35
CA PHE A 158 4.30 13.81 8.78
C PHE A 158 4.06 12.46 9.48
N THR A 159 4.84 12.19 10.51
CA THR A 159 4.71 11.02 11.39
C THR A 159 3.50 11.20 12.31
N VAL A 160 2.67 10.16 12.45
CA VAL A 160 1.50 10.17 13.33
C VAL A 160 1.69 9.12 14.42
N VAL A 161 1.53 9.52 15.68
CA VAL A 161 1.62 8.66 16.87
C VAL A 161 0.42 8.90 17.78
N GLU A 162 -0.18 7.83 18.30
CA GLU A 162 -1.31 7.89 19.22
C GLU A 162 -0.89 7.45 20.62
N PHE A 163 -1.40 8.16 21.64
CA PHE A 163 -1.06 7.95 23.05
C PHE A 163 -2.31 7.71 23.89
N PRO A 164 -2.28 6.79 24.87
CA PRO A 164 -3.34 6.66 25.87
C PRO A 164 -3.36 7.87 26.82
N THR A 165 -4.46 8.07 27.55
CA THR A 165 -4.63 9.23 28.47
C THR A 165 -3.58 9.34 29.58
N LYS A 166 -2.98 8.22 29.99
CA LYS A 166 -1.93 8.16 31.01
C LYS A 166 -0.58 8.71 30.54
N GLU A 167 -0.38 8.85 29.23
CA GLU A 167 0.87 9.33 28.64
C GLU A 167 0.75 10.81 28.29
N THR A 168 1.71 11.60 28.79
CA THR A 168 1.73 13.06 28.67
C THR A 168 3.08 13.59 28.21
N ARG A 169 3.98 12.70 27.79
CA ARG A 169 5.34 13.04 27.37
C ARG A 169 5.81 12.11 26.25
N TYR A 170 6.51 12.67 25.28
CA TYR A 170 7.15 11.94 24.18
C TYR A 170 8.49 12.59 23.82
N THR A 171 9.48 11.80 23.42
CA THR A 171 10.76 12.30 22.93
C THR A 171 10.91 11.92 21.47
N ALA A 172 10.84 12.91 20.58
CA ALA A 172 11.13 12.72 19.17
C ALA A 172 12.65 12.60 18.99
N GLN A 173 13.08 11.50 18.36
CA GLN A 173 14.48 11.20 18.08
C GLN A 173 14.86 11.62 16.65
N ASP A 174 16.16 11.55 16.34
CA ASP A 174 16.72 11.83 15.01
C ASP A 174 16.33 13.21 14.44
N ILE A 175 16.31 14.21 15.33
CA ILE A 175 15.99 15.59 14.96
C ILE A 175 17.24 16.22 14.33
N HIS A 176 17.16 16.39 13.02
CA HIS A 176 18.17 17.10 12.25
C HIS A 176 18.32 18.56 12.66
N LYS A 177 19.57 19.06 12.63
CA LYS A 177 19.93 20.46 12.88
C LYS A 177 19.46 21.39 11.74
N GLY A 178 19.35 22.67 12.05
CA GLY A 178 19.03 23.74 11.10
C GLY A 178 17.71 23.63 10.35
N ALA A 179 16.72 22.91 10.90
CA ALA A 179 15.41 22.72 10.27
C ALA A 179 14.25 23.19 11.16
N ASN A 180 13.10 23.47 10.52
CA ASN A 180 11.86 23.78 11.21
C ASN A 180 10.99 22.53 11.33
N TYR A 181 10.60 22.17 12.55
CA TYR A 181 9.72 21.05 12.83
C TYR A 181 8.35 21.53 13.27
N VAL A 182 7.31 20.90 12.72
CA VAL A 182 5.91 21.15 13.07
C VAL A 182 5.42 19.99 13.93
N PHE A 183 4.77 20.31 15.03
CA PHE A 183 4.11 19.37 15.94
C PHE A 183 2.65 19.75 16.10
N ARG A 184 1.74 18.82 15.82
CA ARG A 184 0.29 18.97 15.94
C ARG A 184 -0.24 17.94 16.93
N LEU A 185 -0.91 18.38 17.99
CA LEU A 185 -1.45 17.47 19.01
C LEU A 185 -2.95 17.68 19.17
N SER A 186 -3.76 16.62 19.05
CA SER A 186 -5.19 16.63 19.38
C SER A 186 -5.50 15.64 20.51
N ALA A 187 -6.52 15.96 21.31
CA ALA A 187 -7.10 15.03 22.28
C ALA A 187 -8.29 14.27 21.66
N ARG A 188 -8.56 13.06 22.15
CA ARG A 188 -9.65 12.19 21.67
C ARG A 188 -10.66 11.90 22.77
N ASN A 189 -11.94 11.93 22.45
CA ASN A 189 -13.02 11.35 23.27
C ASN A 189 -13.81 10.31 22.45
N LYS A 190 -14.93 9.83 23.01
CA LYS A 190 -15.83 8.88 22.32
C LYS A 190 -16.41 9.42 20.99
N MET A 191 -16.43 10.74 20.79
CA MET A 191 -16.95 11.38 19.57
C MET A 191 -15.88 11.55 18.49
N GLY A 192 -14.58 11.46 18.84
CA GLY A 192 -13.47 11.56 17.89
C GLY A 192 -12.32 12.43 18.38
N TYR A 193 -11.48 12.87 17.44
CA TYR A 193 -10.36 13.79 17.68
C TYR A 193 -10.84 15.23 17.66
N GLY A 194 -10.44 15.98 18.67
CA GLY A 194 -10.72 17.40 18.82
C GLY A 194 -9.75 18.30 18.08
N GLU A 195 -9.78 19.58 18.43
CA GLU A 195 -8.90 20.57 17.84
C GLU A 195 -7.42 20.26 18.08
N GLU A 196 -6.59 20.58 17.09
CA GLU A 196 -5.14 20.39 17.15
C GLU A 196 -4.43 21.66 17.64
N ILE A 197 -3.53 21.52 18.61
CA ILE A 197 -2.54 22.56 18.93
C ILE A 197 -1.35 22.39 18.01
N LEU A 198 -0.94 23.47 17.33
CA LEU A 198 0.25 23.53 16.49
C LEU A 198 1.39 24.22 17.23
N GLN A 199 2.56 23.58 17.27
CA GLN A 199 3.81 24.15 17.76
C GLN A 199 4.91 23.96 16.72
N GLU A 200 5.70 25.00 16.51
CA GLU A 200 6.85 24.97 15.62
C GLU A 200 8.14 25.13 16.41
N VAL A 201 9.16 24.36 16.06
CA VAL A 201 10.48 24.44 16.68
C VAL A 201 11.54 24.43 15.60
N THR A 202 12.34 25.50 15.58
CA THR A 202 13.54 25.60 14.74
C THR A 202 14.75 25.15 15.54
N THR A 203 15.45 24.14 15.04
CA THR A 203 16.72 23.71 15.62
C THR A 203 17.87 24.62 15.17
N PRO A 204 18.90 24.85 16.01
CA PRO A 204 20.10 25.60 15.64
C PRO A 204 20.77 25.06 14.37
N GLU A 205 21.32 25.93 13.54
CA GLU A 205 22.13 25.55 12.39
C GLU A 205 23.51 25.03 12.80
N ASP A 206 24.14 24.25 11.92
CA ASP A 206 25.52 23.78 12.01
C ASP A 206 26.16 23.77 10.61
N ALA A 207 27.45 23.48 10.52
CA ALA A 207 28.11 23.23 9.25
C ALA A 207 27.50 22.00 8.54
N PRO A 208 27.39 21.99 7.20
CA PRO A 208 26.98 20.81 6.47
C PRO A 208 27.92 19.63 6.77
N THR A 209 27.36 18.46 6.98
CA THR A 209 28.13 17.21 7.14
C THR A 209 28.38 16.51 5.80
N GLY A 210 27.62 16.88 4.77
CA GLY A 210 27.72 16.37 3.42
C GLY A 210 28.21 17.42 2.41
N TYR A 211 28.38 16.98 1.17
CA TYR A 211 28.83 17.80 0.05
C TYR A 211 27.77 17.85 -1.08
N PRO A 212 27.86 18.83 -2.01
CA PRO A 212 26.93 18.91 -3.13
C PRO A 212 26.94 17.65 -4.02
N GLU A 213 25.77 17.15 -4.40
CA GLU A 213 25.64 15.94 -5.21
C GLU A 213 25.67 16.21 -6.72
N ASN A 214 25.83 15.15 -7.53
CA ASN A 214 25.70 15.21 -8.99
C ASN A 214 26.58 16.30 -9.65
N ILE A 215 27.81 16.43 -9.17
CA ILE A 215 28.79 17.37 -9.71
C ILE A 215 29.16 16.93 -11.13
N ALA A 216 28.72 17.72 -12.10
CA ALA A 216 28.93 17.55 -13.52
C ALA A 216 29.93 18.60 -14.01
N LEU A 217 31.03 18.13 -14.59
CA LEU A 217 32.05 18.95 -15.22
C LEU A 217 31.99 18.71 -16.73
N GLN A 218 31.73 19.76 -17.49
CA GLN A 218 31.65 19.76 -18.95
C GLN A 218 32.69 20.72 -19.53
N GLN A 219 33.35 20.33 -20.60
CA GLN A 219 34.27 21.22 -21.30
C GLN A 219 33.49 22.18 -22.19
N SER A 220 33.66 23.49 -21.97
CA SER A 220 33.00 24.54 -22.76
C SER A 220 33.88 25.03 -23.90
N SER A 221 35.18 25.11 -23.68
CA SER A 221 36.19 25.42 -24.69
C SER A 221 37.53 24.78 -24.31
N ASP A 222 38.55 24.98 -25.14
CA ASP A 222 39.93 24.56 -24.84
C ASP A 222 40.50 25.27 -23.60
N THR A 223 39.88 26.35 -23.10
CA THR A 223 40.36 27.15 -21.96
C THR A 223 39.29 27.38 -20.90
N SER A 224 38.17 26.65 -20.95
CA SER A 224 37.08 26.81 -19.99
C SER A 224 36.31 25.52 -19.69
N LEU A 225 35.87 25.39 -18.42
CA LEU A 225 35.09 24.25 -17.93
C LEU A 225 33.79 24.76 -17.28
N GLN A 226 32.65 24.23 -17.72
CA GLN A 226 31.36 24.43 -17.06
C GLN A 226 31.17 23.39 -15.96
N LEU A 227 30.97 23.86 -14.73
CA LEU A 227 30.65 23.03 -13.58
C LEU A 227 29.20 23.25 -13.16
N ALA A 228 28.46 22.18 -12.89
CA ALA A 228 27.10 22.22 -12.33
C ALA A 228 26.93 21.13 -11.26
N TRP A 229 26.07 21.36 -10.27
CA TRP A 229 25.81 20.41 -9.18
C TRP A 229 24.37 20.50 -8.68
N LYS A 230 23.97 19.52 -7.86
CA LYS A 230 22.77 19.61 -7.02
C LYS A 230 23.19 20.02 -5.60
N SER A 231 22.24 20.58 -4.84
CA SER A 231 22.48 20.98 -3.45
C SER A 231 22.81 19.77 -2.55
N VAL A 232 23.30 20.05 -1.34
CA VAL A 232 23.57 19.02 -0.32
C VAL A 232 22.24 18.37 0.10
N PRO A 233 22.18 17.05 0.30
CA PRO A 233 20.98 16.39 0.81
C PRO A 233 20.48 17.04 2.10
N LEU A 234 19.15 17.20 2.23
CA LEU A 234 18.52 17.89 3.36
C LEU A 234 18.89 17.31 4.74
N ILE A 235 19.22 16.01 4.81
CA ILE A 235 19.63 15.32 6.04
C ILE A 235 21.07 15.67 6.47
N GLU A 236 21.92 16.05 5.50
CA GLU A 236 23.33 16.38 5.73
C GLU A 236 23.60 17.89 5.73
N GLN A 237 22.61 18.69 5.32
CA GLN A 237 22.74 20.14 5.14
C GLN A 237 22.93 20.89 6.46
N ASN A 238 22.30 20.42 7.55
CA ASN A 238 22.35 20.99 8.91
C ASN A 238 22.06 22.49 9.05
N GLY A 239 21.47 23.14 8.06
CA GLY A 239 21.19 24.58 8.05
C GLY A 239 20.86 25.05 6.65
N LYS A 240 20.68 26.35 6.44
CA LYS A 240 20.39 26.88 5.10
C LYS A 240 21.70 27.08 4.33
N VAL A 241 21.83 26.50 3.14
CA VAL A 241 23.01 26.73 2.29
C VAL A 241 23.02 28.16 1.78
N VAL A 242 24.09 28.91 2.09
CA VAL A 242 24.24 30.32 1.74
C VAL A 242 25.17 30.54 0.54
N LYS A 243 26.17 29.66 0.35
CA LYS A 243 27.11 29.70 -0.79
C LYS A 243 27.78 28.36 -1.00
N TYR A 244 28.45 28.21 -2.13
CA TYR A 244 29.35 27.11 -2.46
C TYR A 244 30.76 27.65 -2.71
N SER A 245 31.77 26.83 -2.42
CA SER A 245 33.16 27.05 -2.83
C SER A 245 33.58 25.95 -3.79
N VAL A 246 34.12 26.35 -4.93
CA VAL A 246 34.65 25.48 -5.98
C VAL A 246 36.16 25.63 -5.99
N LEU A 247 36.85 24.56 -5.65
CA LEU A 247 38.30 24.48 -5.65
C LEU A 247 38.76 23.69 -6.88
N TYR A 248 39.65 24.25 -7.68
CA TYR A 248 40.17 23.60 -8.88
C TYR A 248 41.69 23.73 -8.99
N LYS A 249 42.34 22.67 -9.47
CA LYS A 249 43.80 22.60 -9.60
C LYS A 249 44.23 21.74 -10.77
N ASP A 250 45.23 22.18 -11.52
CA ASP A 250 45.93 21.35 -12.50
C ASP A 250 46.62 20.15 -11.80
N ILE A 251 46.29 18.93 -12.23
CA ILE A 251 46.81 17.69 -11.63
C ILE A 251 48.33 17.56 -11.75
N ASN A 252 48.94 18.19 -12.77
CA ASN A 252 50.37 18.13 -13.05
C ASN A 252 51.13 19.27 -12.36
N SER A 253 50.42 20.30 -11.91
CA SER A 253 51.02 21.46 -11.27
C SER A 253 51.27 21.23 -9.77
N ARG A 254 52.46 21.63 -9.30
CA ARG A 254 52.76 21.72 -7.86
C ARG A 254 52.22 23.00 -7.20
N GLY A 255 51.54 23.87 -7.96
CA GLY A 255 50.96 25.11 -7.46
C GLY A 255 49.81 24.92 -6.46
N ASN A 256 49.37 26.02 -5.87
CA ASN A 256 48.17 26.08 -5.02
C ASN A 256 46.90 25.95 -5.88
N ALA A 257 45.82 25.44 -5.28
CA ALA A 257 44.52 25.37 -5.94
C ALA A 257 43.87 26.76 -6.00
N SER A 258 43.13 27.00 -7.07
CA SER A 258 42.31 28.20 -7.24
C SER A 258 40.91 27.98 -6.66
N GLU A 259 40.28 29.03 -6.14
CA GLU A 259 38.97 28.97 -5.49
C GLU A 259 37.98 29.96 -6.14
N VAL A 260 36.75 29.52 -6.41
CA VAL A 260 35.63 30.36 -6.85
C VAL A 260 34.45 30.19 -5.90
N VAL A 261 33.85 31.31 -5.49
CA VAL A 261 32.69 31.33 -4.60
C VAL A 261 31.42 31.58 -5.40
N VAL A 262 30.40 30.75 -5.18
CA VAL A 262 29.09 30.84 -5.85
C VAL A 262 27.99 31.05 -4.81
N PRO A 263 27.29 32.19 -4.79
CA PRO A 263 26.16 32.41 -3.88
C PRO A 263 25.00 31.44 -4.14
N ALA A 264 24.37 30.92 -3.09
CA ALA A 264 23.14 30.14 -3.22
C ALA A 264 21.96 31.05 -3.65
N PRO A 265 20.99 30.57 -4.46
CA PRO A 265 20.77 29.19 -4.91
C PRO A 265 21.57 28.80 -6.17
N GLY A 266 22.56 29.60 -6.59
CA GLY A 266 23.42 29.29 -7.73
C GLY A 266 24.09 27.92 -7.56
N SER A 267 24.00 27.08 -8.59
CA SER A 267 24.46 25.68 -8.59
C SER A 267 25.30 25.34 -9.81
N SER A 268 25.89 26.36 -10.43
CA SER A 268 26.79 26.22 -11.57
C SER A 268 27.79 27.37 -11.64
N VAL A 269 28.97 27.11 -12.21
CA VAL A 269 29.99 28.12 -12.49
C VAL A 269 30.76 27.78 -13.76
N LEU A 270 31.15 28.81 -14.52
CA LEU A 270 32.10 28.69 -15.61
C LEU A 270 33.50 29.02 -15.08
N LEU A 271 34.41 28.05 -15.17
CA LEU A 271 35.83 28.22 -14.85
C LEU A 271 36.55 28.66 -16.13
N GLU A 272 37.07 29.89 -16.16
CA GLU A 272 37.73 30.49 -17.32
C GLU A 272 39.24 30.67 -17.11
N GLY A 273 39.99 30.84 -18.20
CA GLY A 273 41.43 31.09 -18.15
C GLY A 273 42.26 29.83 -17.86
N LEU A 274 41.72 28.66 -18.18
CA LEU A 274 42.39 27.37 -18.02
C LEU A 274 43.39 27.12 -19.14
N SER A 275 44.43 26.34 -18.86
CA SER A 275 45.41 25.89 -19.85
C SER A 275 44.80 24.81 -20.74
N ALA A 276 45.00 24.97 -22.05
CA ALA A 276 44.53 23.98 -23.03
C ALA A 276 45.26 22.65 -22.88
N ASP A 277 44.52 21.56 -23.12
CA ASP A 277 44.99 20.17 -23.00
C ASP A 277 45.50 19.79 -21.59
N THR A 278 45.02 20.50 -20.56
CA THR A 278 45.36 20.25 -19.16
C THR A 278 44.18 19.64 -18.40
N VAL A 279 44.47 18.62 -17.58
CA VAL A 279 43.47 17.98 -16.70
C VAL A 279 43.41 18.71 -15.35
N TYR A 280 42.23 19.16 -14.96
CA TYR A 280 41.98 19.83 -13.69
C TYR A 280 41.22 18.92 -12.72
N ASP A 281 41.66 18.82 -11.47
CA ASP A 281 40.90 18.26 -10.33
C ASP A 281 39.99 19.35 -9.77
N VAL A 282 38.67 19.14 -9.80
CA VAL A 282 37.66 20.10 -9.33
C VAL A 282 36.88 19.50 -8.16
N ARG A 283 36.70 20.28 -7.08
CA ARG A 283 35.97 19.89 -5.87
C ARG A 283 35.02 21.00 -5.45
N VAL A 284 33.88 20.64 -4.88
CA VAL A 284 32.87 21.61 -4.42
C VAL A 284 32.49 21.31 -2.97
N CYS A 285 32.36 22.35 -2.14
CA CYS A 285 31.73 22.26 -0.82
C CYS A 285 30.63 23.31 -0.68
N ALA A 286 29.69 23.08 0.24
CA ALA A 286 28.63 24.02 0.59
C ALA A 286 28.93 24.69 1.93
N PHE A 287 28.36 25.88 2.14
CA PHE A 287 28.44 26.62 3.39
C PHE A 287 27.05 26.88 3.94
N THR A 288 26.88 26.74 5.25
CA THR A 288 25.77 27.33 6.00
C THR A 288 26.23 28.66 6.63
N ALA A 289 25.36 29.30 7.42
CA ALA A 289 25.74 30.46 8.21
C ALA A 289 26.83 30.15 9.26
N VAL A 290 26.98 28.89 9.65
CA VAL A 290 27.94 28.43 10.66
C VAL A 290 29.31 28.12 10.06
N GLY A 291 29.36 27.49 8.90
CA GLY A 291 30.65 27.14 8.29
C GLY A 291 30.57 26.26 7.04
N PRO A 292 31.74 25.87 6.50
CA PRO A 292 31.84 24.96 5.35
C PRO A 292 31.58 23.51 5.74
N GLY A 293 30.96 22.77 4.83
CA GLY A 293 30.97 21.31 4.85
C GLY A 293 32.21 20.71 4.17
N PRO A 294 32.30 19.38 4.11
CA PRO A 294 33.39 18.71 3.40
C PRO A 294 33.38 19.05 1.90
N TYR A 295 34.56 19.03 1.28
CA TYR A 295 34.68 19.05 -0.18
C TYR A 295 34.27 17.70 -0.76
N SER A 296 33.63 17.76 -1.93
CA SER A 296 33.34 16.57 -2.73
C SER A 296 34.61 15.81 -3.12
N PRO A 297 34.47 14.53 -3.53
CA PRO A 297 35.50 13.86 -4.31
C PRO A 297 35.90 14.68 -5.54
N GLY A 298 37.16 14.55 -5.95
CA GLY A 298 37.74 15.22 -7.10
C GLY A 298 37.13 14.76 -8.43
N VAL A 299 36.73 15.72 -9.28
CA VAL A 299 36.23 15.48 -10.64
C VAL A 299 37.25 15.99 -11.65
N GLN A 300 37.73 15.12 -12.55
CA GLN A 300 38.83 15.44 -13.48
C GLN A 300 38.34 15.80 -14.89
N SER A 301 39.00 16.75 -15.57
CA SER A 301 38.78 17.08 -16.99
C SER A 301 39.68 16.27 -17.93
N GLY A 302 39.38 14.99 -18.13
CA GLY A 302 40.04 14.13 -19.14
C GLY A 302 39.12 12.97 -19.47
N SER A 303 38.81 12.76 -20.76
CA SER A 303 37.71 11.93 -21.31
C SER A 303 36.93 11.11 -20.27
N ASN A 304 36.03 11.80 -19.56
CA ASN A 304 35.09 11.21 -18.62
C ASN A 304 33.99 10.49 -19.42
N GLU A 305 34.35 9.50 -20.24
CA GLU A 305 33.37 8.62 -20.84
C GLU A 305 32.82 7.70 -19.73
N LYS A 306 31.95 8.27 -18.90
CA LYS A 306 31.17 7.54 -17.91
C LYS A 306 30.11 6.77 -18.68
N ARG A 307 30.25 5.45 -18.73
CA ARG A 307 29.23 4.57 -19.28
C ARG A 307 28.40 4.01 -18.13
N GLU A 308 27.09 4.15 -18.23
CA GLU A 308 26.17 3.44 -17.34
C GLU A 308 26.07 1.99 -17.82
N VAL A 309 26.35 1.03 -16.93
CA VAL A 309 26.18 -0.40 -17.20
C VAL A 309 25.16 -0.96 -16.22
N ARG A 310 24.13 -1.60 -16.76
CA ARG A 310 23.11 -2.30 -15.95
C ARG A 310 23.37 -3.79 -16.00
N HIS A 311 23.56 -4.40 -14.84
CA HIS A 311 23.73 -5.83 -14.68
C HIS A 311 22.43 -6.47 -14.21
N PHE A 312 21.92 -7.44 -14.97
CA PHE A 312 20.69 -8.17 -14.66
C PHE A 312 21.04 -9.63 -14.33
N GLN A 313 20.84 -10.02 -13.08
CA GLN A 313 21.10 -11.38 -12.62
C GLN A 313 19.77 -12.15 -12.48
N PHE A 314 19.59 -13.21 -13.28
CA PHE A 314 18.45 -14.12 -13.11
C PHE A 314 18.75 -15.16 -12.03
N THR A 315 18.05 -15.09 -10.90
CA THR A 315 18.31 -15.91 -9.71
C THR A 315 17.38 -17.12 -9.56
N ALA A 316 16.34 -17.24 -10.38
CA ALA A 316 15.32 -18.29 -10.28
C ALA A 316 15.60 -19.52 -11.18
N TRP A 317 16.83 -19.68 -11.69
CA TRP A 317 17.21 -20.90 -12.41
C TRP A 317 17.62 -21.99 -11.41
N PRO A 318 17.02 -23.20 -11.43
CA PRO A 318 17.32 -24.24 -10.46
C PRO A 318 18.75 -24.78 -10.56
N ASP A 319 19.26 -25.38 -9.49
CA ASP A 319 20.59 -25.99 -9.47
C ASP A 319 20.69 -27.16 -10.47
N HIS A 320 19.60 -27.91 -10.62
CA HIS A 320 19.47 -29.02 -11.57
C HIS A 320 18.34 -28.74 -12.58
N GLY A 321 18.61 -29.01 -13.85
CA GLY A 321 17.66 -28.88 -14.96
C GLY A 321 17.33 -27.45 -15.38
N VAL A 322 16.06 -27.20 -15.67
CA VAL A 322 15.50 -25.94 -16.17
C VAL A 322 14.35 -25.46 -15.29
N PRO A 323 13.98 -24.16 -15.30
CA PRO A 323 12.80 -23.69 -14.58
C PRO A 323 11.53 -24.46 -14.99
N GLU A 324 10.70 -24.84 -14.00
CA GLU A 324 9.46 -25.61 -14.24
C GLU A 324 8.46 -24.83 -15.10
N HIS A 325 8.48 -23.49 -15.01
CA HIS A 325 7.62 -22.59 -15.79
C HIS A 325 8.47 -21.48 -16.42
N PRO A 326 8.21 -21.07 -17.67
CA PRO A 326 8.99 -20.04 -18.34
C PRO A 326 8.61 -18.61 -17.92
N THR A 327 7.50 -18.42 -17.21
CA THR A 327 6.96 -17.10 -16.81
C THR A 327 8.00 -16.19 -16.14
N PRO A 328 8.80 -16.63 -15.15
CA PRO A 328 9.80 -15.77 -14.52
C PRO A 328 10.90 -15.35 -15.49
N PHE A 329 11.29 -16.26 -16.39
CA PHE A 329 12.34 -16.01 -17.38
C PHE A 329 11.86 -15.04 -18.46
N LEU A 330 10.61 -15.14 -18.90
CA LEU A 330 10.02 -14.19 -19.85
C LEU A 330 9.86 -12.80 -19.24
N ALA A 331 9.48 -12.70 -17.96
CA ALA A 331 9.43 -11.42 -17.24
C ALA A 331 10.82 -10.77 -17.14
N PHE A 332 11.85 -11.57 -16.80
CA PHE A 332 13.25 -11.15 -16.79
C PHE A 332 13.69 -10.63 -18.17
N LEU A 333 13.42 -11.38 -19.25
CA LEU A 333 13.73 -11.00 -20.62
C LEU A 333 13.11 -9.64 -21.00
N ARG A 334 11.80 -9.47 -20.71
CA ARG A 334 11.08 -8.20 -20.99
C ARG A 334 11.73 -7.03 -20.27
N ARG A 335 12.11 -7.20 -19.00
CA ARG A 335 12.78 -6.16 -18.21
C ARG A 335 14.14 -5.80 -18.81
N VAL A 336 14.97 -6.80 -19.11
CA VAL A 336 16.28 -6.59 -19.73
C VAL A 336 16.15 -5.81 -21.04
N LYS A 337 15.22 -6.21 -21.93
CA LYS A 337 14.94 -5.49 -23.18
C LYS A 337 14.51 -4.05 -22.95
N SER A 338 13.59 -3.81 -22.01
CA SER A 338 13.07 -2.46 -21.72
C SER A 338 14.15 -1.50 -21.18
N CYS A 339 15.19 -2.03 -20.53
CA CYS A 339 16.25 -1.25 -19.92
C CYS A 339 17.51 -1.15 -20.79
N ASN A 340 17.57 -1.84 -21.94
CA ASN A 340 18.68 -1.78 -22.87
C ASN A 340 18.49 -0.60 -23.84
N PRO A 341 19.36 0.42 -23.83
CA PRO A 341 19.26 1.55 -24.75
C PRO A 341 19.35 1.09 -26.21
N PRO A 342 18.56 1.67 -27.13
CA PRO A 342 18.56 1.26 -28.55
C PRO A 342 19.88 1.57 -29.28
N ASP A 343 20.67 2.49 -28.74
CA ASP A 343 21.99 2.92 -29.20
C ASP A 343 23.15 2.20 -28.49
N ALA A 344 22.85 1.29 -27.56
CA ALA A 344 23.88 0.50 -26.88
C ALA A 344 24.56 -0.50 -27.83
N GLY A 345 25.80 -0.88 -27.48
CA GLY A 345 26.50 -1.99 -28.14
C GLY A 345 25.83 -3.36 -27.87
N PRO A 346 26.43 -4.46 -28.37
CA PRO A 346 25.90 -5.81 -28.16
C PRO A 346 25.73 -6.13 -26.67
N MET A 347 24.58 -6.70 -26.30
CA MET A 347 24.32 -7.13 -24.93
C MET A 347 25.26 -8.27 -24.54
N ILE A 348 25.95 -8.11 -23.41
CA ILE A 348 26.81 -9.16 -22.84
C ILE A 348 25.93 -10.10 -22.02
N VAL A 349 25.87 -11.38 -22.42
CA VAL A 349 25.11 -12.43 -21.72
C VAL A 349 26.06 -13.53 -21.29
N HIS A 350 26.04 -13.91 -20.01
CA HIS A 350 26.90 -14.98 -19.49
C HIS A 350 26.17 -15.86 -18.47
N CYS A 351 26.76 -17.03 -18.19
CA CYS A 351 26.41 -17.90 -17.08
C CYS A 351 27.70 -18.41 -16.45
N SER A 352 27.88 -19.73 -16.28
CA SER A 352 29.17 -20.32 -15.89
C SER A 352 30.07 -20.51 -17.13
N ALA A 353 29.76 -21.49 -18.00
CA ALA A 353 30.51 -21.71 -19.24
C ALA A 353 30.11 -20.77 -20.40
N GLY A 354 29.01 -20.02 -20.24
CA GLY A 354 28.51 -19.10 -21.27
C GLY A 354 27.94 -19.79 -22.52
N VAL A 355 27.32 -20.97 -22.37
CA VAL A 355 26.78 -21.76 -23.50
C VAL A 355 25.36 -22.29 -23.28
N GLY A 356 25.05 -22.80 -22.08
CA GLY A 356 23.74 -23.38 -21.75
C GLY A 356 22.65 -22.33 -21.51
N ARG A 357 22.55 -21.80 -20.28
CA ARG A 357 21.58 -20.76 -19.90
C ARG A 357 21.70 -19.50 -20.77
N THR A 358 22.93 -19.14 -21.13
CA THR A 358 23.25 -18.07 -22.10
C THR A 358 22.60 -18.34 -23.45
N GLY A 359 22.68 -19.58 -23.96
CA GLY A 359 22.04 -19.96 -25.21
C GLY A 359 20.52 -19.85 -25.13
N CYS A 360 19.89 -20.32 -24.05
CA CYS A 360 18.45 -20.18 -23.85
C CYS A 360 18.01 -18.72 -23.92
N PHE A 361 18.71 -17.81 -23.22
CA PHE A 361 18.41 -16.38 -23.24
C PHE A 361 18.43 -15.82 -24.66
N VAL A 362 19.54 -16.02 -25.38
CA VAL A 362 19.73 -15.44 -26.72
C VAL A 362 18.71 -15.99 -27.74
N VAL A 363 18.41 -17.29 -27.70
CA VAL A 363 17.42 -17.88 -28.62
C VAL A 363 16.02 -17.35 -28.33
N ILE A 364 15.59 -17.33 -27.07
CA ILE A 364 14.27 -16.83 -26.69
C ILE A 364 14.15 -15.34 -27.04
N ASP A 365 15.21 -14.54 -26.81
CA ASP A 365 15.29 -13.13 -27.19
C ASP A 365 15.07 -12.91 -28.69
N GLY A 366 15.86 -13.61 -29.51
CA GLY A 366 15.84 -13.49 -30.97
C GLY A 366 14.52 -13.99 -31.56
N MET A 367 14.00 -15.10 -31.06
CA MET A 367 12.72 -15.64 -31.54
C MET A 367 11.54 -14.77 -31.10
N THR A 368 11.56 -14.20 -29.89
CA THR A 368 10.52 -13.25 -29.44
C THR A 368 10.50 -12.00 -30.33
N GLU A 369 11.66 -11.52 -30.79
CA GLU A 369 11.72 -10.41 -31.74
C GLU A 369 11.22 -10.83 -33.13
N ARG A 370 11.65 -11.99 -33.63
CA ARG A 370 11.18 -12.55 -34.91
C ARG A 370 9.67 -12.71 -34.97
N ILE A 371 9.03 -13.19 -33.90
CA ILE A 371 7.57 -13.35 -33.82
C ILE A 371 6.85 -12.01 -34.02
N LYS A 372 7.42 -10.89 -33.56
CA LYS A 372 6.79 -9.57 -33.73
C LYS A 372 6.68 -9.18 -35.21
N HIS A 373 7.75 -9.42 -35.97
CA HIS A 373 7.88 -8.98 -37.37
C HIS A 373 7.38 -10.01 -38.38
N GLU A 374 7.72 -11.28 -38.20
CA GLU A 374 7.51 -12.34 -39.20
C GLU A 374 6.37 -13.30 -38.87
N LYS A 375 5.88 -13.31 -37.62
CA LYS A 375 4.90 -14.29 -37.13
C LYS A 375 5.35 -15.75 -37.33
N THR A 376 6.65 -16.00 -37.38
CA THR A 376 7.26 -17.33 -37.50
C THR A 376 8.31 -17.57 -36.42
N ILE A 377 8.63 -18.84 -36.18
CA ILE A 377 9.63 -19.29 -35.21
C ILE A 377 10.54 -20.30 -35.90
N ASP A 378 11.85 -20.22 -35.67
CA ASP A 378 12.84 -21.19 -36.15
C ASP A 378 13.92 -21.42 -35.09
N ILE A 379 13.54 -22.16 -34.05
CA ILE A 379 14.44 -22.48 -32.93
C ILE A 379 15.62 -23.33 -33.43
N TYR A 380 15.36 -24.32 -34.29
CA TYR A 380 16.38 -25.21 -34.83
C TYR A 380 17.42 -24.47 -35.67
N GLY A 381 16.99 -23.65 -36.63
CA GLY A 381 17.89 -22.86 -37.46
C GLY A 381 18.70 -21.85 -36.65
N HIS A 382 18.07 -21.18 -35.68
CA HIS A 382 18.77 -20.20 -34.85
C HIS A 382 19.82 -20.85 -33.92
N VAL A 383 19.51 -21.99 -33.29
CA VAL A 383 20.48 -22.75 -32.48
C VAL A 383 21.62 -23.29 -33.36
N THR A 384 21.30 -23.77 -34.57
CA THR A 384 22.31 -24.23 -35.54
C THR A 384 23.28 -23.11 -35.91
N LEU A 385 22.77 -21.90 -36.18
CA LEU A 385 23.58 -20.72 -36.44
C LEU A 385 24.42 -20.31 -35.23
N MET A 386 23.85 -20.29 -34.03
CA MET A 386 24.61 -19.96 -32.82
C MET A 386 25.75 -20.95 -32.56
N ARG A 387 25.54 -22.23 -32.85
CA ARG A 387 26.57 -23.27 -32.73
C ARG A 387 27.71 -23.13 -33.75
N SER A 388 27.50 -22.41 -34.85
CA SER A 388 28.60 -22.05 -35.77
C SER A 388 29.45 -20.88 -35.26
N GLN A 389 28.95 -20.12 -34.28
CA GLN A 389 29.65 -18.96 -33.70
C GLN A 389 30.32 -19.30 -32.36
N ARG A 390 29.68 -20.14 -31.53
CA ARG A 390 30.20 -20.58 -30.23
C ARG A 390 29.79 -22.04 -29.97
N ASN A 391 30.71 -22.82 -29.41
CA ASN A 391 30.47 -24.23 -29.15
C ASN A 391 29.31 -24.46 -28.16
N TYR A 392 28.57 -25.55 -28.36
CA TYR A 392 27.56 -26.06 -27.42
C TYR A 392 26.46 -25.07 -27.00
N MET A 393 26.20 -24.01 -27.78
CA MET A 393 25.08 -23.09 -27.50
C MET A 393 23.77 -23.88 -27.39
N VAL A 394 23.07 -23.69 -26.27
CA VAL A 394 22.00 -24.57 -25.77
C VAL A 394 22.55 -25.98 -25.58
N GLN A 395 23.01 -26.28 -24.37
CA GLN A 395 23.89 -27.42 -24.12
C GLN A 395 23.13 -28.74 -23.87
N THR A 396 21.92 -28.67 -23.32
CA THR A 396 21.12 -29.85 -22.96
C THR A 396 19.79 -29.90 -23.70
N GLU A 397 19.20 -31.10 -23.79
CA GLU A 397 17.88 -31.28 -24.38
C GLU A 397 16.79 -30.57 -23.56
N GLU A 398 16.83 -30.65 -22.23
CA GLU A 398 15.90 -29.93 -21.35
C GLU A 398 15.91 -28.42 -21.59
N GLN A 399 17.08 -27.84 -21.85
CA GLN A 399 17.23 -26.42 -22.22
C GLN A 399 16.58 -26.11 -23.58
N TYR A 400 16.68 -27.03 -24.53
CA TYR A 400 16.06 -26.90 -25.85
C TYR A 400 14.52 -27.00 -25.77
N ILE A 401 13.99 -27.89 -24.93
CA ILE A 401 12.57 -28.01 -24.61
C ILE A 401 12.07 -26.73 -23.94
N PHE A 402 12.79 -26.23 -22.93
CA PHE A 402 12.44 -25.00 -22.22
C PHE A 402 12.30 -23.78 -23.15
N ILE A 403 13.12 -23.68 -24.19
CA ILE A 403 12.99 -22.64 -25.22
C ILE A 403 11.65 -22.72 -25.96
N HIS A 404 11.21 -23.93 -26.30
CA HIS A 404 9.92 -24.15 -26.95
C HIS A 404 8.77 -23.73 -26.02
N ASP A 405 8.82 -24.16 -24.76
CA ASP A 405 7.81 -23.83 -23.76
C ASP A 405 7.73 -22.31 -23.52
N ALA A 406 8.88 -21.64 -23.44
CA ALA A 406 8.94 -20.20 -23.25
C ALA A 406 8.36 -19.43 -24.45
N LEU A 407 8.65 -19.86 -25.68
CA LEU A 407 8.13 -19.20 -26.87
C LEU A 407 6.64 -19.48 -27.06
N LEU A 408 6.18 -20.69 -26.77
CA LEU A 408 4.76 -21.03 -26.76
C LEU A 408 3.99 -20.14 -25.78
N GLU A 409 4.52 -19.98 -24.56
CA GLU A 409 3.92 -19.10 -23.57
C GLU A 409 3.92 -17.63 -24.01
N ALA A 410 5.04 -17.13 -24.56
CA ALA A 410 5.13 -15.76 -25.03
C ALA A 410 4.10 -15.44 -26.14
N VAL A 411 3.88 -16.38 -27.07
CA VAL A 411 2.86 -16.26 -28.12
C VAL A 411 1.44 -16.32 -27.56
N THR A 412 1.21 -17.25 -26.63
CA THR A 412 -0.15 -17.50 -26.08
C THR A 412 -0.62 -16.37 -25.16
N CYS A 413 0.28 -15.84 -24.33
CA CYS A 413 -0.05 -14.82 -23.34
C CYS A 413 0.07 -13.40 -23.89
N GLY A 414 0.97 -13.16 -24.85
CA GLY A 414 1.26 -11.81 -25.34
C GLY A 414 1.87 -10.90 -24.26
N ASN A 415 1.82 -9.59 -24.50
CA ASN A 415 2.26 -8.58 -23.53
C ASN A 415 1.05 -7.96 -22.81
N THR A 416 0.95 -8.22 -21.51
CA THR A 416 -0.11 -7.75 -20.61
C THR A 416 0.37 -6.67 -19.64
N GLU A 417 1.64 -6.28 -19.71
CA GLU A 417 2.19 -5.20 -18.89
C GLU A 417 1.76 -3.83 -19.42
N VAL A 418 1.34 -2.97 -18.51
CA VAL A 418 0.78 -1.65 -18.82
C VAL A 418 1.46 -0.59 -17.93
N PRO A 419 1.92 0.54 -18.49
CA PRO A 419 2.34 1.69 -17.68
C PRO A 419 1.20 2.19 -16.79
N ALA A 420 1.47 2.53 -15.53
CA ALA A 420 0.44 2.96 -14.57
C ALA A 420 -0.44 4.11 -15.09
N ARG A 421 0.17 5.07 -15.81
CA ARG A 421 -0.54 6.19 -16.49
C ARG A 421 -1.59 5.75 -17.52
N ASN A 422 -1.47 4.54 -18.06
CA ASN A 422 -2.36 3.97 -19.08
C ASN A 422 -3.30 2.90 -18.50
N LEU A 423 -3.28 2.67 -17.18
CA LEU A 423 -4.08 1.62 -16.55
C LEU A 423 -5.58 1.85 -16.74
N TYR A 424 -6.04 3.10 -16.59
CA TYR A 424 -7.44 3.46 -16.80
C TYR A 424 -7.95 3.09 -18.20
N SER A 425 -7.22 3.50 -19.25
CA SER A 425 -7.60 3.21 -20.63
C SER A 425 -7.49 1.72 -20.97
N TYR A 426 -6.53 1.01 -20.37
CA TYR A 426 -6.43 -0.44 -20.49
C TYR A 426 -7.64 -1.16 -19.89
N ILE A 427 -8.08 -0.77 -18.69
CA ILE A 427 -9.27 -1.32 -18.05
C ILE A 427 -10.52 -1.04 -18.90
N GLN A 428 -10.67 0.19 -19.41
CA GLN A 428 -11.78 0.52 -20.32
C GLN A 428 -11.82 -0.41 -21.53
N ARG A 429 -10.67 -0.67 -22.17
CA ARG A 429 -10.59 -1.62 -23.28
C ARG A 429 -10.98 -3.04 -22.85
N LEU A 430 -10.49 -3.53 -21.71
CA LEU A 430 -10.84 -4.86 -21.22
C LEU A 430 -12.34 -5.02 -20.91
N THR A 431 -13.03 -3.95 -20.52
CA THR A 431 -14.48 -4.01 -20.28
C THR A 431 -15.34 -4.03 -21.55
N GLN A 432 -14.74 -3.79 -22.73
CA GLN A 432 -15.44 -3.87 -24.01
C GLN A 432 -15.47 -5.32 -24.53
N ILE A 433 -16.48 -5.62 -25.35
CA ILE A 433 -16.57 -6.90 -26.07
C ILE A 433 -15.46 -6.92 -27.13
N GLU A 434 -14.66 -7.99 -27.15
CA GLU A 434 -13.58 -8.14 -28.12
C GLU A 434 -14.13 -8.35 -29.54
N PRO A 435 -13.56 -7.69 -30.58
CA PRO A 435 -14.01 -7.87 -31.96
C PRO A 435 -13.92 -9.33 -32.41
N GLY A 436 -15.06 -9.91 -32.79
CA GLY A 436 -15.16 -11.31 -33.23
C GLY A 436 -15.45 -12.31 -32.10
N GLU A 437 -15.56 -11.85 -30.86
CA GLU A 437 -15.91 -12.65 -29.68
C GLU A 437 -17.25 -12.18 -29.08
N ASN A 438 -17.87 -13.03 -28.24
CA ASN A 438 -19.12 -12.71 -27.52
C ASN A 438 -18.88 -12.34 -26.05
N VAL A 439 -17.63 -12.14 -25.65
CA VAL A 439 -17.20 -11.94 -24.27
C VAL A 439 -16.32 -10.69 -24.16
N THR A 440 -16.18 -10.15 -22.95
CA THR A 440 -15.32 -8.99 -22.71
C THR A 440 -13.84 -9.36 -22.82
N GLY A 441 -12.98 -8.38 -23.08
CA GLY A 441 -11.53 -8.57 -23.02
C GLY A 441 -11.06 -9.08 -21.66
N MET A 442 -11.70 -8.63 -20.56
CA MET A 442 -11.44 -9.07 -19.19
C MET A 442 -11.71 -10.58 -19.01
N GLU A 443 -12.88 -11.04 -19.46
CA GLU A 443 -13.27 -12.45 -19.41
C GLU A 443 -12.31 -13.31 -20.24
N LEU A 444 -11.95 -12.83 -21.44
CA LEU A 444 -11.03 -13.53 -22.34
C LEU A 444 -9.64 -13.64 -21.73
N GLU A 445 -9.14 -12.56 -21.12
CA GLU A 445 -7.85 -12.54 -20.43
C GLU A 445 -7.84 -13.49 -19.22
N PHE A 446 -8.90 -13.48 -18.40
CA PHE A 446 -9.04 -14.40 -17.27
C PHE A 446 -9.13 -15.87 -17.73
N LYS A 447 -9.84 -16.16 -18.82
CA LYS A 447 -9.91 -17.50 -19.42
C LYS A 447 -8.53 -18.01 -19.86
N ARG A 448 -7.63 -17.14 -20.33
CA ARG A 448 -6.25 -17.51 -20.68
C ARG A 448 -5.40 -17.89 -19.46
N LEU A 449 -5.78 -17.50 -18.25
CA LEU A 449 -5.13 -17.96 -17.01
C LEU A 449 -5.48 -19.41 -16.65
N ALA A 450 -6.50 -19.99 -17.28
CA ALA A 450 -6.83 -21.39 -17.07
C ALA A 450 -5.69 -22.26 -17.59
N SER A 451 -4.94 -22.87 -16.67
CA SER A 451 -3.89 -23.82 -17.03
C SER A 451 -4.51 -25.12 -17.54
N ALA A 452 -3.75 -25.83 -18.39
CA ALA A 452 -4.00 -27.24 -18.63
C ALA A 452 -4.12 -27.95 -17.26
N LYS A 453 -5.10 -28.86 -17.13
CA LYS A 453 -5.35 -29.60 -15.88
C LYS A 453 -4.03 -30.16 -15.36
N ALA A 454 -3.62 -29.73 -14.16
CA ALA A 454 -2.40 -30.21 -13.53
C ALA A 454 -2.50 -31.74 -13.37
N HIS A 455 -1.45 -32.44 -13.83
CA HIS A 455 -1.39 -33.90 -13.73
C HIS A 455 -1.40 -34.32 -12.24
N THR A 456 -2.02 -35.46 -11.92
CA THR A 456 -2.17 -35.97 -10.54
C THR A 456 -0.84 -36.15 -9.82
N SER A 457 0.25 -36.38 -10.57
CA SER A 457 1.62 -36.47 -10.07
C SER A 457 2.13 -35.21 -9.39
N ARG A 458 1.48 -34.05 -9.56
CA ARG A 458 1.86 -32.80 -8.86
C ARG A 458 1.28 -32.69 -7.45
N PHE A 459 0.45 -33.65 -7.01
CA PHE A 459 -0.30 -33.60 -5.74
C PHE A 459 -0.10 -34.86 -4.90
N VAL A 460 1.12 -35.43 -4.87
CA VAL A 460 1.38 -36.77 -4.30
C VAL A 460 1.03 -36.80 -2.82
N SER A 461 1.64 -35.95 -2.01
CA SER A 461 1.45 -35.93 -0.55
C SER A 461 0.02 -35.59 -0.17
N ALA A 462 -0.62 -34.68 -0.91
CA ALA A 462 -1.99 -34.24 -0.66
C ALA A 462 -3.04 -35.34 -0.91
N ASN A 463 -2.75 -36.29 -1.81
CA ASN A 463 -3.66 -37.38 -2.17
C ASN A 463 -3.48 -38.64 -1.31
N LEU A 464 -2.47 -38.69 -0.43
CA LEU A 464 -2.28 -39.83 0.48
C LEU A 464 -3.55 -40.03 1.34
N PRO A 465 -4.00 -41.27 1.55
CA PRO A 465 -5.21 -41.55 2.34
C PRO A 465 -5.21 -40.89 3.73
N CYS A 466 -4.05 -40.88 4.40
CA CYS A 466 -3.86 -40.26 5.71
C CYS A 466 -3.98 -38.72 5.72
N ASN A 467 -3.95 -38.07 4.55
CA ASN A 467 -4.03 -36.62 4.42
C ASN A 467 -5.37 -36.12 3.89
N LYS A 468 -6.26 -37.01 3.41
CA LYS A 468 -7.55 -36.62 2.79
C LYS A 468 -8.41 -35.74 3.68
N PHE A 469 -8.49 -36.05 4.99
CA PHE A 469 -9.27 -35.29 5.96
C PHE A 469 -8.63 -33.94 6.34
N LYS A 470 -7.35 -33.73 6.00
CA LYS A 470 -6.64 -32.46 6.24
C LYS A 470 -6.94 -31.39 5.18
N ASN A 471 -7.70 -31.74 4.13
CA ASN A 471 -8.05 -30.84 3.03
C ASN A 471 -9.51 -30.38 3.16
N ARG A 472 -9.74 -29.07 3.30
CA ARG A 472 -11.09 -28.49 3.37
C ARG A 472 -11.86 -28.70 2.06
N LEU A 473 -11.18 -28.58 0.93
CA LEU A 473 -11.71 -28.88 -0.41
C LEU A 473 -10.78 -29.85 -1.14
N VAL A 474 -11.34 -30.97 -1.60
CA VAL A 474 -10.59 -32.04 -2.28
C VAL A 474 -10.00 -31.63 -3.63
N ASN A 475 -10.54 -30.59 -4.26
CA ASN A 475 -10.08 -30.06 -5.54
C ASN A 475 -9.04 -28.94 -5.41
N ILE A 476 -8.70 -28.53 -4.19
CA ILE A 476 -7.70 -27.48 -3.93
C ILE A 476 -6.59 -28.07 -3.05
N MET A 477 -5.50 -28.47 -3.69
CA MET A 477 -4.34 -29.11 -3.05
C MET A 477 -3.06 -28.35 -3.41
N PRO A 478 -2.05 -28.31 -2.53
CA PRO A 478 -0.77 -27.70 -2.83
C PRO A 478 0.01 -28.54 -3.84
N TYR A 479 0.77 -27.91 -4.74
CA TYR A 479 1.73 -28.63 -5.56
C TYR A 479 2.87 -29.19 -4.69
N GLU A 480 3.40 -30.35 -5.06
CA GLU A 480 4.48 -31.01 -4.32
C GLU A 480 5.76 -30.14 -4.25
N THR A 481 6.06 -29.39 -5.31
CA THR A 481 7.28 -28.57 -5.42
C THR A 481 7.28 -27.33 -4.52
N THR A 482 6.10 -26.84 -4.13
CA THR A 482 5.93 -25.60 -3.36
C THR A 482 5.17 -25.79 -2.06
N ARG A 483 4.79 -27.02 -1.71
CA ARG A 483 4.09 -27.29 -0.44
C ARG A 483 4.94 -26.87 0.76
N VAL A 484 4.27 -26.43 1.82
CA VAL A 484 4.95 -26.25 3.11
C VAL A 484 5.06 -27.62 3.78
N CYS A 485 6.29 -28.04 4.04
CA CYS A 485 6.58 -29.30 4.73
C CYS A 485 6.78 -29.03 6.22
N LEU A 486 6.09 -29.79 7.07
CA LEU A 486 6.30 -29.78 8.50
C LEU A 486 7.35 -30.82 8.89
N GLN A 487 8.01 -30.63 10.03
CA GLN A 487 8.87 -31.67 10.57
C GLN A 487 8.05 -32.94 10.89
N PRO A 488 8.44 -34.11 10.36
CA PRO A 488 7.68 -35.33 10.55
C PRO A 488 7.73 -35.79 12.02
N ILE A 489 6.57 -36.19 12.55
CA ILE A 489 6.42 -36.73 13.89
C ILE A 489 6.58 -38.25 13.81
N ARG A 490 7.54 -38.80 14.57
CA ARG A 490 7.83 -40.24 14.59
C ARG A 490 6.56 -41.04 14.92
N GLY A 491 6.25 -42.02 14.07
CA GLY A 491 5.10 -42.91 14.24
C GLY A 491 3.76 -42.36 13.74
N LEU A 492 3.73 -41.12 13.21
CA LEU A 492 2.52 -40.51 12.64
C LEU A 492 2.74 -40.22 11.15
N GLU A 493 2.21 -41.11 10.30
CA GLU A 493 2.23 -40.95 8.85
C GLU A 493 1.45 -39.69 8.41
N GLY A 494 1.96 -38.94 7.43
CA GLY A 494 1.34 -37.70 6.94
C GLY A 494 1.43 -36.51 7.92
N SER A 495 2.24 -36.61 8.98
CA SER A 495 2.49 -35.50 9.92
C SER A 495 3.36 -34.38 9.32
N ASP A 496 4.04 -34.62 8.21
CA ASP A 496 4.76 -33.59 7.46
C ASP A 496 3.85 -32.73 6.55
N TYR A 497 2.57 -33.10 6.44
CA TYR A 497 1.63 -32.49 5.51
C TYR A 497 0.70 -31.45 6.17
N ILE A 498 0.60 -30.30 5.51
CA ILE A 498 -0.43 -29.29 5.69
C ILE A 498 -0.82 -28.72 4.31
N ASN A 499 -2.10 -28.39 4.10
CA ASN A 499 -2.56 -27.79 2.84
C ASN A 499 -2.15 -26.32 2.74
N ALA A 500 -0.87 -26.09 2.45
CA ALA A 500 -0.27 -24.78 2.32
C ALA A 500 0.81 -24.79 1.24
N SER A 501 1.00 -23.65 0.57
CA SER A 501 2.03 -23.46 -0.46
C SER A 501 2.83 -22.21 -0.15
N PHE A 502 4.16 -22.29 -0.31
CA PHE A 502 4.99 -21.11 -0.39
C PHE A 502 4.67 -20.34 -1.67
N ILE A 503 4.63 -19.02 -1.55
CA ILE A 503 4.38 -18.10 -2.64
C ILE A 503 5.41 -16.98 -2.60
N ASP A 504 6.01 -16.73 -3.75
CA ASP A 504 6.96 -15.65 -3.97
C ASP A 504 6.26 -14.29 -3.93
N GLY A 505 6.93 -13.31 -3.33
CA GLY A 505 6.52 -11.91 -3.36
C GLY A 505 7.28 -11.13 -4.41
N TYR A 506 7.17 -9.81 -4.36
CA TYR A 506 7.85 -8.94 -5.31
C TYR A 506 9.38 -8.93 -5.11
N ARG A 507 9.84 -8.84 -3.86
CA ARG A 507 11.27 -8.74 -3.52
C ARG A 507 11.94 -10.04 -3.12
N GLN A 508 11.18 -10.99 -2.60
CA GLN A 508 11.70 -12.18 -1.94
C GLN A 508 10.91 -13.42 -2.35
N GLN A 509 11.62 -14.53 -2.57
CA GLN A 509 10.99 -15.83 -2.70
C GLN A 509 10.40 -16.26 -1.36
N LYS A 510 9.35 -17.10 -1.41
CA LYS A 510 8.64 -17.59 -0.21
C LYS A 510 8.19 -16.46 0.72
N ALA A 511 7.78 -15.32 0.18
CA ALA A 511 7.32 -14.17 0.96
C ALA A 511 6.00 -14.43 1.69
N TYR A 512 5.18 -15.33 1.15
CA TYR A 512 3.89 -15.69 1.71
C TYR A 512 3.75 -17.21 1.84
N ILE A 513 2.86 -17.61 2.75
CA ILE A 513 2.30 -18.95 2.79
C ILE A 513 0.81 -18.84 2.47
N ALA A 514 0.38 -19.32 1.30
CA ALA A 514 -1.03 -19.40 0.95
C ALA A 514 -1.61 -20.73 1.45
N THR A 515 -2.55 -20.68 2.39
CA THR A 515 -3.11 -21.85 3.06
C THR A 515 -4.63 -21.77 3.20
N GLN A 516 -5.28 -22.92 3.38
CA GLN A 516 -6.72 -22.97 3.66
C GLN A 516 -7.03 -22.42 5.05
N GLY A 517 -8.28 -21.99 5.27
CA GLY A 517 -8.78 -21.71 6.61
C GLY A 517 -8.72 -22.98 7.46
N PRO A 518 -8.03 -22.97 8.62
CA PRO A 518 -7.82 -24.18 9.41
C PRO A 518 -9.10 -24.97 9.68
N LEU A 519 -8.96 -26.29 9.70
CA LEU A 519 -9.96 -27.21 10.22
C LEU A 519 -9.69 -27.47 11.71
N ALA A 520 -10.65 -28.07 12.42
CA ALA A 520 -10.40 -28.50 13.78
C ALA A 520 -9.22 -29.49 13.83
N GLU A 521 -9.18 -30.42 12.88
CA GLU A 521 -8.17 -31.47 12.73
C GLU A 521 -6.79 -30.96 12.34
N THR A 522 -6.70 -29.75 11.76
CA THR A 522 -5.44 -29.18 11.28
C THR A 522 -5.00 -27.95 12.08
N THR A 523 -5.68 -27.62 13.18
CA THR A 523 -5.37 -26.44 14.00
C THR A 523 -3.98 -26.56 14.65
N GLU A 524 -3.61 -27.76 15.11
CA GLU A 524 -2.27 -27.99 15.66
C GLU A 524 -1.17 -27.92 14.59
N ASP A 525 -1.41 -28.55 13.43
CA ASP A 525 -0.51 -28.49 12.27
C ASP A 525 -0.31 -27.04 11.79
N PHE A 526 -1.34 -26.19 11.89
CA PHE A 526 -1.27 -24.77 11.52
C PHE A 526 -0.33 -23.99 12.45
N TRP A 527 -0.45 -24.13 13.77
CA TRP A 527 0.48 -23.46 14.70
C TRP A 527 1.91 -23.99 14.56
N ARG A 528 2.09 -25.29 14.30
CA ARG A 528 3.40 -25.88 13.97
C ARG A 528 3.99 -25.26 12.71
N MET A 529 3.19 -25.10 11.66
CA MET A 529 3.59 -24.42 10.42
C MET A 529 4.10 -23.01 10.67
N LEU A 530 3.37 -22.21 11.45
CA LEU A 530 3.77 -20.83 11.78
C LEU A 530 5.13 -20.81 12.50
N TRP A 531 5.31 -21.67 13.49
CA TRP A 531 6.54 -21.74 14.27
C TRP A 531 7.75 -22.20 13.44
N GLU A 532 7.63 -23.32 12.74
CA GLU A 532 8.72 -23.94 11.97
C GLU A 532 9.18 -23.07 10.81
N ASN A 533 8.27 -22.27 10.23
CA ASN A 533 8.57 -21.39 9.10
C ASN A 533 8.77 -19.93 9.52
N ASN A 534 8.91 -19.65 10.81
CA ASN A 534 9.09 -18.30 11.37
C ASN A 534 8.01 -17.28 10.93
N SER A 535 6.79 -17.74 10.67
CA SER A 535 5.68 -16.88 10.25
C SER A 535 4.97 -16.29 11.47
N THR A 536 5.16 -14.99 11.69
CA THR A 536 4.59 -14.24 12.83
C THR A 536 3.47 -13.30 12.44
N ILE A 537 3.16 -13.17 11.14
CA ILE A 537 2.04 -12.39 10.63
C ILE A 537 1.07 -13.34 9.93
N VAL A 538 -0.19 -13.33 10.38
CA VAL A 538 -1.28 -14.12 9.81
C VAL A 538 -2.34 -13.20 9.24
N VAL A 539 -2.79 -13.44 8.03
CA VAL A 539 -3.86 -12.70 7.36
C VAL A 539 -5.03 -13.63 7.12
N MET A 540 -6.18 -13.32 7.73
CA MET A 540 -7.44 -14.05 7.61
C MET A 540 -8.43 -13.24 6.79
N LEU A 541 -8.89 -13.78 5.66
CA LEU A 541 -9.73 -13.07 4.68
C LEU A 541 -11.17 -13.59 4.66
N THR A 542 -11.66 -14.11 5.78
CA THR A 542 -13.02 -14.66 5.90
C THR A 542 -13.53 -14.50 7.33
N LYS A 543 -14.85 -14.49 7.49
CA LYS A 543 -15.48 -14.73 8.79
C LYS A 543 -15.43 -16.23 9.10
N LEU A 544 -15.63 -16.61 10.36
CA LEU A 544 -15.70 -18.04 10.73
C LEU A 544 -16.82 -18.76 9.96
N ARG A 545 -17.94 -18.08 9.77
CA ARG A 545 -19.10 -18.55 9.00
C ARG A 545 -19.59 -17.46 8.06
N GLU A 546 -19.98 -17.84 6.86
CA GLU A 546 -20.59 -16.97 5.83
C GLU A 546 -21.68 -17.77 5.12
N MET A 547 -22.82 -17.15 4.82
CA MET A 547 -23.99 -17.83 4.24
C MET A 547 -24.39 -19.10 5.00
N GLY A 548 -24.28 -19.07 6.33
CA GLY A 548 -24.60 -20.19 7.22
C GLY A 548 -23.60 -21.36 7.21
N ARG A 549 -22.57 -21.34 6.35
CA ARG A 549 -21.56 -22.41 6.23
C ARG A 549 -20.26 -22.02 6.92
N GLU A 550 -19.59 -22.99 7.53
CA GLU A 550 -18.26 -22.77 8.07
C GLU A 550 -17.24 -22.53 6.95
N LYS A 551 -16.44 -21.48 7.10
CA LYS A 551 -15.33 -21.13 6.22
C LYS A 551 -13.98 -21.39 6.88
N CYS A 552 -13.91 -21.25 8.19
CA CYS A 552 -12.70 -21.41 8.99
C CYS A 552 -13.08 -21.84 10.41
N HIS A 553 -12.38 -22.83 10.97
CA HIS A 553 -12.47 -23.16 12.39
C HIS A 553 -11.76 -22.08 13.21
N GLN A 554 -12.26 -21.76 14.40
CA GLN A 554 -11.57 -20.82 15.29
C GLN A 554 -10.33 -21.49 15.88
N TYR A 555 -9.19 -21.26 15.23
CA TYR A 555 -7.91 -21.86 15.59
C TYR A 555 -7.12 -21.08 16.67
N TRP A 556 -7.70 -20.01 17.22
CA TRP A 556 -7.06 -19.15 18.21
C TRP A 556 -7.87 -19.06 19.51
N PRO A 557 -7.19 -18.92 20.66
CA PRO A 557 -7.85 -18.65 21.94
C PRO A 557 -8.39 -17.21 22.00
N ALA A 558 -9.56 -17.02 22.62
CA ALA A 558 -10.13 -15.69 22.85
C ALA A 558 -9.91 -15.20 24.29
N GLU A 559 -10.39 -15.96 25.29
CA GLU A 559 -10.39 -15.50 26.69
C GLU A 559 -9.21 -16.02 27.52
N ARG A 560 -8.77 -17.25 27.25
CA ARG A 560 -7.75 -17.94 28.04
C ARG A 560 -6.74 -18.62 27.13
N SER A 561 -5.52 -18.78 27.63
CA SER A 561 -4.46 -19.53 26.96
C SER A 561 -4.94 -20.90 26.51
N ALA A 562 -4.55 -21.29 25.31
CA ALA A 562 -4.80 -22.62 24.76
C ALA A 562 -3.48 -23.28 24.36
N ARG A 563 -3.41 -24.61 24.51
CA ARG A 563 -2.25 -25.39 24.09
C ARG A 563 -2.60 -26.18 22.84
N TYR A 564 -1.80 -25.99 21.78
CA TYR A 564 -1.88 -26.73 20.53
C TYR A 564 -0.59 -27.52 20.37
N GLN A 565 -0.63 -28.83 20.62
CA GLN A 565 0.56 -29.67 20.69
C GLN A 565 1.64 -29.13 21.67
N TYR A 566 2.76 -28.63 21.13
CA TYR A 566 3.88 -28.08 21.91
C TYR A 566 3.74 -26.59 22.21
N PHE A 567 2.81 -25.89 21.55
CA PHE A 567 2.73 -24.44 21.60
C PHE A 567 1.62 -23.98 22.54
N VAL A 568 1.97 -23.15 23.51
CA VAL A 568 1.01 -22.42 24.35
C VAL A 568 0.78 -21.05 23.70
N VAL A 569 -0.47 -20.77 23.35
CA VAL A 569 -0.88 -19.52 22.70
C VAL A 569 -1.67 -18.70 23.70
N ASP A 570 -1.11 -17.56 24.10
CA ASP A 570 -1.70 -16.64 25.04
C ASP A 570 -2.30 -15.43 24.27
N PRO A 571 -3.60 -15.15 24.38
CA PRO A 571 -4.18 -13.93 23.80
C PRO A 571 -3.70 -12.71 24.58
N MET A 572 -3.06 -11.75 23.90
CA MET A 572 -2.50 -10.55 24.53
C MET A 572 -3.39 -9.32 24.33
N ALA A 573 -3.84 -9.10 23.09
CA ALA A 573 -4.64 -7.94 22.73
C ALA A 573 -5.53 -8.24 21.52
N GLU A 574 -6.67 -7.56 21.46
CA GLU A 574 -7.57 -7.54 20.31
C GLU A 574 -8.01 -6.09 20.04
N TYR A 575 -7.82 -5.65 18.80
CA TYR A 575 -8.19 -4.32 18.32
C TYR A 575 -9.22 -4.47 17.21
N ASN A 576 -10.42 -3.95 17.46
CA ASN A 576 -11.52 -3.96 16.50
C ASN A 576 -11.48 -2.66 15.68
N MET A 577 -11.04 -2.76 14.43
CA MET A 577 -11.02 -1.66 13.46
C MET A 577 -12.28 -1.73 12.58
N PRO A 578 -12.65 -0.66 11.85
CA PRO A 578 -13.89 -0.66 11.06
C PRO A 578 -14.01 -1.80 10.06
N GLN A 579 -12.90 -2.20 9.43
CA GLN A 579 -12.89 -3.19 8.33
C GLN A 579 -12.06 -4.44 8.61
N TYR A 580 -11.35 -4.47 9.74
CA TYR A 580 -10.55 -5.61 10.14
C TYR A 580 -10.38 -5.70 11.66
N ILE A 581 -9.94 -6.85 12.14
CA ILE A 581 -9.59 -7.08 13.54
C ILE A 581 -8.11 -7.45 13.60
N LEU A 582 -7.36 -6.80 14.48
CA LEU A 582 -5.97 -7.18 14.80
C LEU A 582 -5.95 -7.91 16.13
N ARG A 583 -5.44 -9.14 16.15
CA ARG A 583 -5.17 -9.90 17.38
C ARG A 583 -3.68 -10.10 17.56
N GLU A 584 -3.21 -9.95 18.79
CA GLU A 584 -1.84 -10.26 19.18
C GLU A 584 -1.81 -11.44 20.13
N PHE A 585 -0.92 -12.39 19.84
CA PHE A 585 -0.72 -13.60 20.63
C PHE A 585 0.74 -13.71 21.04
N LYS A 586 0.99 -14.15 22.28
CA LYS A 586 2.29 -14.69 22.65
C LYS A 586 2.25 -16.20 22.44
N VAL A 587 3.11 -16.71 21.58
CA VAL A 587 3.25 -18.15 21.33
C VAL A 587 4.52 -18.62 22.01
N THR A 588 4.41 -19.58 22.92
CA THR A 588 5.53 -20.15 23.67
C THR A 588 5.67 -21.63 23.34
N ASP A 589 6.86 -22.05 22.90
CA ASP A 589 7.19 -23.46 22.72
C ASP A 589 7.48 -24.09 24.09
N ALA A 590 6.61 -25.00 24.53
CA ALA A 590 6.72 -25.63 25.86
C ALA A 590 7.91 -26.58 25.98
N ARG A 591 8.61 -26.89 24.88
CA ARG A 591 9.79 -27.79 24.89
C ARG A 591 11.05 -27.06 25.37
N ASP A 592 11.24 -25.81 24.98
CA ASP A 592 12.44 -25.01 25.25
C ASP A 592 12.16 -23.66 25.92
N GLY A 593 10.88 -23.26 26.04
CA GLY A 593 10.45 -22.02 26.65
C GLY A 593 10.62 -20.77 25.77
N GLN A 594 11.05 -20.91 24.51
CA GLN A 594 11.16 -19.77 23.61
C GLN A 594 9.77 -19.21 23.27
N SER A 595 9.67 -17.89 23.11
CA SER A 595 8.41 -17.23 22.78
C SER A 595 8.52 -16.23 21.64
N ARG A 596 7.46 -16.12 20.84
CA ARG A 596 7.33 -15.15 19.73
C ARG A 596 5.98 -14.46 19.81
N THR A 597 5.92 -13.21 19.34
CA THR A 597 4.64 -12.50 19.16
C THR A 597 4.10 -12.80 17.76
N VAL A 598 2.89 -13.36 17.68
CA VAL A 598 2.17 -13.60 16.43
C VAL A 598 1.01 -12.62 16.32
N ARG A 599 0.90 -11.94 15.19
CA ARG A 599 -0.18 -10.98 14.90
C ARG A 599 -1.10 -11.52 13.82
N GLN A 600 -2.39 -11.57 14.11
CA GLN A 600 -3.41 -11.99 13.16
C GLN A 600 -4.24 -10.77 12.73
N PHE A 601 -4.28 -10.51 11.44
CA PHE A 601 -5.11 -9.52 10.78
C PHE A 601 -6.30 -10.22 10.12
N GLN A 602 -7.50 -10.01 10.64
CA GLN A 602 -8.73 -10.56 10.07
C GLN A 602 -9.51 -9.48 9.33
N PHE A 603 -9.55 -9.51 8.01
CA PHE A 603 -10.40 -8.61 7.22
C PHE A 603 -11.88 -9.06 7.32
N THR A 604 -12.75 -8.17 7.79
CA THR A 604 -14.15 -8.48 8.11
C THR A 604 -15.17 -7.92 7.13
N ASP A 605 -14.73 -7.00 6.25
CA ASP A 605 -15.59 -6.24 5.34
C ASP A 605 -15.68 -6.83 3.92
N TRP A 606 -15.19 -8.06 3.72
CA TRP A 606 -15.41 -8.77 2.46
C TRP A 606 -16.85 -9.28 2.40
N PRO A 607 -17.63 -8.97 1.33
CA PRO A 607 -19.04 -9.36 1.26
C PRO A 607 -19.22 -10.88 1.13
N GLU A 608 -20.29 -11.41 1.72
CA GLU A 608 -20.55 -12.86 1.68
C GLU A 608 -20.82 -13.40 0.25
N GLN A 609 -21.20 -12.50 -0.67
CA GLN A 609 -21.36 -12.76 -2.10
C GLN A 609 -20.59 -11.71 -2.90
N GLY A 610 -19.86 -12.14 -3.93
CA GLY A 610 -19.08 -11.26 -4.80
C GLY A 610 -17.81 -10.71 -4.15
N VAL A 611 -17.46 -9.49 -4.56
CA VAL A 611 -16.23 -8.77 -4.20
C VAL A 611 -16.57 -7.38 -3.62
N PRO A 612 -15.67 -6.76 -2.84
CA PRO A 612 -15.87 -5.39 -2.36
C PRO A 612 -16.13 -4.41 -3.51
N LYS A 613 -17.02 -3.43 -3.30
CA LYS A 613 -17.37 -2.43 -4.33
C LYS A 613 -16.25 -1.40 -4.58
N SER A 614 -15.37 -1.20 -3.59
CA SER A 614 -14.22 -0.30 -3.66
C SER A 614 -12.99 -1.04 -3.12
N GLY A 615 -11.82 -0.74 -3.69
CA GLY A 615 -10.53 -1.26 -3.23
C GLY A 615 -9.98 -0.56 -2.00
N GLU A 616 -10.46 0.65 -1.65
CA GLU A 616 -9.86 1.54 -0.65
C GLU A 616 -9.59 0.85 0.69
N GLY A 617 -10.60 0.21 1.27
CA GLY A 617 -10.47 -0.48 2.55
C GLY A 617 -9.54 -1.69 2.51
N PHE A 618 -9.48 -2.37 1.37
CA PHE A 618 -8.61 -3.53 1.18
C PHE A 618 -7.15 -3.10 0.95
N ILE A 619 -6.93 -1.96 0.28
CA ILE A 619 -5.62 -1.34 0.08
C ILE A 619 -5.07 -0.85 1.42
N ASP A 620 -5.86 -0.15 2.24
CA ASP A 620 -5.44 0.25 3.60
C ASP A 620 -5.07 -1.00 4.41
N PHE A 621 -5.93 -2.03 4.40
CA PHE A 621 -5.64 -3.29 5.09
C PHE A 621 -4.31 -3.93 4.67
N ILE A 622 -4.02 -4.02 3.36
CA ILE A 622 -2.72 -4.49 2.84
C ILE A 622 -1.59 -3.60 3.38
N GLY A 623 -1.76 -2.28 3.34
CA GLY A 623 -0.81 -1.30 3.87
C GLY A 623 -0.51 -1.53 5.35
N GLN A 624 -1.51 -1.75 6.19
CA GLN A 624 -1.34 -1.99 7.63
C GLN A 624 -0.59 -3.30 7.90
N VAL A 625 -0.88 -4.37 7.15
CA VAL A 625 -0.19 -5.65 7.29
C VAL A 625 1.31 -5.50 6.99
N HIS A 626 1.66 -4.91 5.84
CA HIS A 626 3.06 -4.73 5.44
C HIS A 626 3.80 -3.73 6.32
N LYS A 627 3.15 -2.61 6.68
CA LYS A 627 3.69 -1.64 7.64
C LYS A 627 4.02 -2.31 8.97
N THR A 628 3.14 -3.19 9.47
CA THR A 628 3.40 -3.92 10.72
C THR A 628 4.55 -4.90 10.57
N LYS A 629 4.65 -5.61 9.44
CA LYS A 629 5.79 -6.50 9.15
C LYS A 629 7.12 -5.75 9.20
N GLU A 630 7.20 -4.59 8.55
CA GLU A 630 8.40 -3.75 8.51
C GLU A 630 8.71 -3.14 9.88
N GLN A 631 7.72 -2.56 10.55
CA GLN A 631 7.89 -1.87 11.84
C GLN A 631 8.47 -2.77 12.92
N PHE A 632 8.11 -4.05 12.93
CA PHE A 632 8.60 -5.02 13.90
C PHE A 632 9.74 -5.91 13.36
N GLY A 633 10.32 -5.57 12.20
CA GLY A 633 11.47 -6.28 11.62
C GLY A 633 11.22 -7.78 11.44
N GLN A 634 10.05 -8.17 10.96
CA GLN A 634 9.69 -9.57 10.80
C GLN A 634 10.17 -10.10 9.44
N ASP A 635 11.15 -11.00 9.44
CA ASP A 635 11.75 -11.54 8.21
C ASP A 635 10.97 -12.72 7.62
N GLY A 636 10.15 -13.40 8.43
CA GLY A 636 9.40 -14.58 8.00
C GLY A 636 8.28 -14.30 7.00
N PRO A 637 7.71 -15.36 6.39
CA PRO A 637 6.62 -15.24 5.45
C PRO A 637 5.33 -14.76 6.12
N ILE A 638 4.48 -14.06 5.37
CA ILE A 638 3.11 -13.75 5.80
C ILE A 638 2.22 -14.95 5.49
N SER A 639 1.60 -15.55 6.50
CA SER A 639 0.65 -16.64 6.31
C SER A 639 -0.73 -16.09 5.97
N VAL A 640 -1.23 -16.33 4.75
CA VAL A 640 -2.48 -15.78 4.24
C VAL A 640 -3.49 -16.90 4.00
N HIS A 641 -4.69 -16.78 4.57
CA HIS A 641 -5.76 -17.75 4.38
C HIS A 641 -7.14 -17.12 4.19
N CYS A 642 -8.02 -17.90 3.59
CA CYS A 642 -9.45 -17.60 3.46
C CYS A 642 -10.24 -18.88 3.77
N SER A 643 -11.09 -19.36 2.87
CA SER A 643 -11.68 -20.71 2.98
C SER A 643 -10.72 -21.76 2.40
N ALA A 644 -10.54 -21.79 1.07
CA ALA A 644 -9.68 -22.77 0.41
C ALA A 644 -8.22 -22.29 0.20
N GLY A 645 -7.94 -21.03 0.52
CA GLY A 645 -6.61 -20.45 0.36
C GLY A 645 -6.23 -20.12 -1.08
N VAL A 646 -7.19 -19.78 -1.96
CA VAL A 646 -6.92 -19.51 -3.39
C VAL A 646 -7.61 -18.26 -3.94
N GLY A 647 -8.89 -18.02 -3.65
CA GLY A 647 -9.65 -16.85 -4.17
C GLY A 647 -9.18 -15.52 -3.55
N ARG A 648 -9.84 -15.10 -2.46
CA ARG A 648 -9.43 -13.91 -1.65
C ARG A 648 -7.95 -13.91 -1.28
N THR A 649 -7.38 -15.07 -0.95
CA THR A 649 -5.93 -15.23 -0.70
C THR A 649 -5.10 -14.84 -1.92
N GLY A 650 -5.50 -15.26 -3.12
CA GLY A 650 -4.87 -14.84 -4.36
C GLY A 650 -5.01 -13.34 -4.62
N VAL A 651 -6.17 -12.75 -4.33
CA VAL A 651 -6.38 -11.29 -4.46
C VAL A 651 -5.44 -10.51 -3.55
N PHE A 652 -5.35 -10.89 -2.27
CA PHE A 652 -4.46 -10.23 -1.30
C PHE A 652 -3.00 -10.27 -1.75
N ILE A 653 -2.51 -11.44 -2.17
CA ILE A 653 -1.12 -11.61 -2.60
C ILE A 653 -0.86 -10.88 -3.92
N THR A 654 -1.80 -10.97 -4.88
CA THR A 654 -1.71 -10.27 -6.17
C THR A 654 -1.60 -8.77 -5.95
N LEU A 655 -2.48 -8.17 -5.15
CA LEU A 655 -2.45 -6.74 -4.86
C LEU A 655 -1.23 -6.34 -4.04
N SER A 656 -0.78 -7.17 -3.11
CA SER A 656 0.47 -6.90 -2.38
C SER A 656 1.66 -6.77 -3.31
N ILE A 657 1.78 -7.67 -4.30
CA ILE A 657 2.87 -7.65 -5.29
C ILE A 657 2.69 -6.47 -6.26
N VAL A 658 1.49 -6.28 -6.78
CA VAL A 658 1.21 -5.32 -7.85
C VAL A 658 1.30 -3.88 -7.35
N LEU A 659 0.74 -3.56 -6.18
CA LEU A 659 0.81 -2.20 -5.63
C LEU A 659 2.25 -1.81 -5.30
N GLU A 660 3.04 -2.75 -4.77
CA GLU A 660 4.46 -2.51 -4.55
C GLU A 660 5.20 -2.31 -5.87
N ARG A 661 5.02 -3.21 -6.84
CA ARG A 661 5.64 -3.10 -8.16
C ARG A 661 5.28 -1.79 -8.86
N MET A 662 4.02 -1.38 -8.80
CA MET A 662 3.55 -0.11 -9.37
C MET A 662 4.24 1.08 -8.72
N ARG A 663 4.45 1.07 -7.40
CA ARG A 663 5.15 2.13 -6.67
C ARG A 663 6.62 2.28 -7.07
N TYR A 664 7.31 1.18 -7.38
CA TYR A 664 8.75 1.19 -7.69
C TYR A 664 9.07 1.25 -9.19
N GLU A 665 8.24 0.64 -10.04
CA GLU A 665 8.49 0.52 -11.49
C GLU A 665 7.54 1.35 -12.34
N GLY A 666 6.42 1.83 -11.80
CA GLY A 666 5.41 2.59 -12.55
C GLY A 666 4.68 1.77 -13.61
N VAL A 667 4.66 0.43 -13.48
CA VAL A 667 3.98 -0.51 -14.39
C VAL A 667 3.12 -1.50 -13.61
N VAL A 668 2.14 -2.08 -14.30
CA VAL A 668 1.12 -2.99 -13.76
C VAL A 668 0.99 -4.19 -14.70
N ASP A 669 1.00 -5.40 -14.14
CA ASP A 669 0.79 -6.63 -14.92
C ASP A 669 0.05 -7.67 -14.06
N ILE A 670 -1.27 -7.50 -13.96
CA ILE A 670 -2.13 -8.37 -13.16
C ILE A 670 -2.11 -9.80 -13.71
N PHE A 671 -2.20 -9.95 -15.04
CA PHE A 671 -2.21 -11.26 -15.70
C PHE A 671 -0.95 -12.08 -15.37
N GLN A 672 0.24 -11.52 -15.58
CA GLN A 672 1.49 -12.25 -15.29
C GLN A 672 1.65 -12.51 -13.79
N THR A 673 1.20 -11.58 -12.93
CA THR A 673 1.21 -11.79 -11.49
C THR A 673 0.35 -13.00 -11.11
N VAL A 674 -0.91 -13.04 -11.54
CA VAL A 674 -1.81 -14.17 -11.23
C VAL A 674 -1.33 -15.48 -11.85
N LYS A 675 -0.81 -15.44 -13.09
CA LYS A 675 -0.20 -16.60 -13.74
C LYS A 675 0.97 -17.15 -12.91
N MET A 676 1.84 -16.27 -12.40
CA MET A 676 2.94 -16.63 -11.50
C MET A 676 2.46 -17.25 -10.18
N LEU A 677 1.37 -16.73 -9.60
CA LEU A 677 0.81 -17.35 -8.40
C LEU A 677 0.27 -18.76 -8.71
N ARG A 678 -0.32 -18.95 -9.89
CA ARG A 678 -0.89 -20.23 -10.35
C ARG A 678 0.15 -21.31 -10.66
N THR A 679 1.42 -20.95 -10.87
CA THR A 679 2.53 -21.93 -10.97
C THR A 679 2.89 -22.51 -9.60
N GLN A 680 2.64 -21.75 -8.52
CA GLN A 680 3.03 -22.09 -7.15
C GLN A 680 1.87 -22.65 -6.31
N ARG A 681 0.63 -22.23 -6.57
CA ARG A 681 -0.58 -22.84 -5.99
C ARG A 681 -1.72 -22.79 -7.00
N PRO A 682 -2.47 -23.88 -7.22
CA PRO A 682 -3.52 -23.88 -8.23
C PRO A 682 -4.64 -22.88 -7.91
N ALA A 683 -5.28 -22.37 -8.96
CA ALA A 683 -6.50 -21.56 -8.89
C ALA A 683 -6.42 -20.25 -8.07
N MET A 684 -5.21 -19.72 -7.83
CA MET A 684 -5.02 -18.39 -7.23
C MET A 684 -5.77 -17.32 -8.05
N VAL A 685 -6.57 -16.50 -7.35
CA VAL A 685 -7.63 -15.66 -7.92
C VAL A 685 -8.63 -16.52 -8.67
N GLN A 686 -9.70 -16.92 -8.00
CA GLN A 686 -10.54 -18.06 -8.40
C GLN A 686 -11.65 -17.66 -9.39
N THR A 687 -12.18 -16.45 -9.29
CA THR A 687 -13.28 -15.96 -10.15
C THR A 687 -12.88 -14.74 -10.97
N GLU A 688 -13.64 -14.49 -12.04
CA GLU A 688 -13.46 -13.29 -12.86
C GLU A 688 -13.72 -12.01 -12.05
N ASP A 689 -14.74 -11.99 -11.19
CA ASP A 689 -15.02 -10.83 -10.31
C ASP A 689 -13.83 -10.51 -9.40
N GLU A 690 -13.15 -11.53 -8.86
CA GLU A 690 -11.93 -11.35 -8.05
C GLU A 690 -10.78 -10.78 -8.91
N TYR A 691 -10.65 -11.24 -10.15
CA TYR A 691 -9.66 -10.74 -11.10
C TYR A 691 -9.92 -9.29 -11.50
N GLN A 692 -11.18 -8.96 -11.78
CA GLN A 692 -11.62 -7.60 -12.08
C GLN A 692 -11.41 -6.67 -10.87
N PHE A 693 -11.67 -7.17 -9.65
CA PHE A 693 -11.38 -6.43 -8.43
C PHE A 693 -9.89 -6.11 -8.26
N CYS A 694 -8.99 -7.01 -8.66
CA CYS A 694 -7.55 -6.69 -8.67
C CYS A 694 -7.22 -5.50 -9.60
N TYR A 695 -7.87 -5.38 -10.76
CA TYR A 695 -7.73 -4.20 -11.61
C TYR A 695 -8.31 -2.94 -10.98
N HIS A 696 -9.51 -3.03 -10.41
CA HIS A 696 -10.19 -1.89 -9.78
C HIS A 696 -9.45 -1.35 -8.55
N ALA A 697 -8.79 -2.22 -7.78
CA ALA A 697 -7.99 -1.79 -6.63
C ALA A 697 -6.58 -1.31 -7.03
N ALA A 698 -6.09 -1.66 -8.22
CA ALA A 698 -4.83 -1.14 -8.74
C ALA A 698 -4.98 0.24 -9.39
N LEU A 699 -6.18 0.57 -9.88
CA LEU A 699 -6.55 1.89 -10.41
C LEU A 699 -6.75 2.90 -9.27
#